data_AF-A0A193KZ40-F1
#
_entry.id   AF-A0A193KZ40-F1
#
_cell.length_a   1.000
_cell.length_b   1.000
_cell.length_c   1.000
_cell.angle_alpha   90.00
_cell.angle_beta   90.00
_cell.angle_gamma   90.00
#
_symmetry.space_group_name_H-M   'P 1'
#
loop_
_entity.id
_entity.type
_entity.pdbx_description
1 polymer ?
#
loop_
_entity_poly.entity_id
_entity_poly.type
_entity_poly.pdbx_seq_one_letter_code
_entity_poly.pdbx_strand_id
1 'polypeptide(L)'
;MRASVIRVGRVRAAVLAVLASLFVAGAGQAAADDLPPLPLGSDCNVVSETQVGSGTVDFRPTALQPTRIEAPGGTAKTSVTGTRTESMTTTATISVSAKLSVAEVEASASTGHTAQQSLTYGTEVQQNVSVRPGQYALVSYGVYSWKTTYARTYTIPGCNKDASALPWFADYSYMWVPMYAGWKIEYFPPNGSGSSGGNPPGPVTVPTKPQLVTSVYGLPDGTVLNTNDTHRVYKMAGGAPIWQSTCDGGLCPDARPTTQAVIDAGPAVPSDGATVQDQQGQIFKFAGGAPIHMATCDGSGCGTPVKVSTWSVAALDHMRPVPSDGATVQDQQGQIFKFAGGAPIHMATCDGSGCGTPVKVSTWSIATLDHMRPVPSDGATVQDQQGQIFKFAGGAPIHMATCDGSGCGSPVKVSTWSVATLDHMNPAPVDGSTVQDQQGQIFKFAGGAPIHMATCDGSGCGTPVKVSTWSIAALEHMRPYPMDGTTIRDQQGQIFKFVGGAPVHMATCDPGCGAPVPVSTWSVSHLDHMLAVPMDGATVSTENGTVYKFAAGYPFRLSGCSSDCGFPVPVTQWSVDHREHMADRPVDGISLVAADTGTLYRTSGGFTDPVGPCPQTSGCQWAPRVDQSSVEFLTDPSANHGPLYGQLTRYVNGSGDHYSATGSVPPGYRAEGPLGQLDLVQEPGTHPLYACQNGAEEFSSVRDDCEGSPRIALLGHLYDSPASDGPPMLAVYRCKDGTAGEHFDSTDPKCEGKVQESLLGYTIGYGALTRYTHQGAPSDHWTTTRAAGAGYRPEIAMGMVSLVGGPGTRALYSCRSGSDEFTSLQADCEGATKLAGIGWAWEAPVAGVPSLPLYRCRIAGGEHFVSHDAKCEGMQQETLLGYVVARAAVTRSIRGTDHAEGTAGLSAGYRAEAVHGYLSLVAEPGTKALYQCRAGGDDFTSLDSGCEGQTVQGTLGYVWSEPPAGRPSTPVYRCNTGGGDHFDSVREDCEGQHGEGLQGYLLTTP
;
A
#
# COMPACT_ATOMS: atom_id res chain seq x y z
N MET A 1 -36.47 32.50 -60.32
CA MET A 1 -37.47 33.32 -61.05
C MET A 1 -37.65 34.64 -60.30
N ARG A 2 -37.97 35.75 -60.99
CA ARG A 2 -38.46 36.99 -60.35
C ARG A 2 -39.96 36.85 -60.02
N ALA A 3 -40.47 37.84 -59.26
CA ALA A 3 -41.87 38.12 -58.88
C ALA A 3 -42.35 37.43 -57.58
N SER A 4 -43.19 38.06 -56.75
CA SER A 4 -43.53 39.50 -56.61
C SER A 4 -44.18 39.71 -55.24
N VAL A 5 -43.91 40.86 -54.59
CA VAL A 5 -44.59 41.23 -53.35
C VAL A 5 -46.00 41.75 -53.69
N ILE A 6 -47.03 41.22 -53.02
CA ILE A 6 -48.37 41.81 -52.99
C ILE A 6 -48.74 42.10 -51.53
N ARG A 7 -48.97 43.38 -51.21
CA ARG A 7 -49.53 43.87 -49.95
C ARG A 7 -50.93 44.44 -50.19
N VAL A 8 -51.95 43.84 -49.59
CA VAL A 8 -53.24 44.44 -49.22
C VAL A 8 -53.77 43.61 -48.03
N GLY A 9 -54.35 44.12 -46.94
CA GLY A 9 -54.52 45.47 -46.42
C GLY A 9 -55.02 45.39 -44.96
N ARG A 10 -54.80 46.41 -44.12
CA ARG A 10 -55.32 46.45 -42.73
C ARG A 10 -56.81 46.83 -42.72
N VAL A 11 -57.60 46.35 -41.74
CA VAL A 11 -58.27 47.18 -40.70
C VAL A 11 -59.28 46.38 -39.83
N ARG A 12 -59.01 46.37 -38.50
CA ARG A 12 -59.90 46.31 -37.29
C ARG A 12 -60.88 45.15 -37.00
N ALA A 13 -60.65 44.56 -35.82
CA ALA A 13 -61.60 44.22 -34.73
C ALA A 13 -62.72 43.19 -34.99
N ALA A 14 -63.12 42.30 -34.06
CA ALA A 14 -62.56 41.84 -32.78
C ALA A 14 -62.89 40.33 -32.69
N VAL A 15 -62.11 39.48 -32.02
CA VAL A 15 -62.19 39.16 -30.58
C VAL A 15 -60.85 38.51 -30.22
N LEU A 16 -60.25 38.89 -29.08
CA LEU A 16 -58.91 38.45 -28.69
C LEU A 16 -58.88 38.11 -27.19
N ALA A 17 -59.11 36.84 -26.87
CA ALA A 17 -58.84 36.20 -25.59
C ALA A 17 -58.74 34.69 -25.82
N VAL A 18 -57.77 34.03 -25.17
CA VAL A 18 -57.38 32.62 -25.35
C VAL A 18 -56.64 32.34 -26.69
N LEU A 19 -55.49 31.66 -26.60
CA LEU A 19 -54.54 31.33 -27.70
C LEU A 19 -53.69 32.49 -28.25
N ALA A 20 -52.94 33.18 -27.39
CA ALA A 20 -51.91 34.16 -27.80
C ALA A 20 -50.64 34.10 -26.93
N SER A 21 -49.90 32.99 -27.03
CA SER A 21 -48.52 32.91 -26.47
C SER A 21 -47.69 31.80 -27.14
N LEU A 22 -47.51 31.92 -28.46
CA LEU A 22 -46.33 31.51 -29.25
C LEU A 22 -46.54 31.93 -30.73
N PHE A 23 -45.48 32.34 -31.42
CA PHE A 23 -45.42 32.84 -32.83
C PHE A 23 -45.83 34.30 -33.16
N VAL A 24 -45.13 35.29 -32.59
CA VAL A 24 -44.67 36.56 -33.23
C VAL A 24 -43.48 37.04 -32.37
N ALA A 25 -42.32 37.51 -32.84
CA ALA A 25 -41.61 37.48 -34.12
C ALA A 25 -40.09 37.47 -33.77
N GLY A 26 -39.18 37.07 -34.67
CA GLY A 26 -38.67 37.97 -35.70
C GLY A 26 -37.14 38.10 -35.57
N ALA A 27 -36.46 38.57 -36.61
CA ALA A 27 -35.02 38.81 -36.54
C ALA A 27 -34.73 39.98 -35.59
N GLY A 28 -34.00 39.70 -34.52
CA GLY A 28 -33.51 40.66 -33.53
C GLY A 28 -32.54 39.95 -32.61
N GLN A 29 -31.39 40.57 -32.31
CA GLN A 29 -30.39 39.99 -31.43
C GLN A 29 -30.95 39.86 -30.02
N ALA A 30 -31.18 38.63 -29.56
CA ALA A 30 -31.39 38.31 -28.16
C ALA A 30 -30.02 37.98 -27.53
N ALA A 31 -29.72 38.61 -26.39
CA ALA A 31 -28.48 38.44 -25.66
C ALA A 31 -28.38 37.06 -24.98
N ALA A 32 -27.18 36.71 -24.50
CA ALA A 32 -26.85 35.40 -23.93
C ALA A 32 -27.36 35.17 -22.48
N ASP A 33 -28.37 35.91 -22.04
CA ASP A 33 -28.67 36.13 -20.61
C ASP A 33 -29.92 35.40 -20.05
N ASP A 34 -30.45 34.40 -20.76
CA ASP A 34 -31.65 33.63 -20.31
C ASP A 34 -31.46 32.09 -20.40
N LEU A 35 -30.28 31.62 -19.99
CA LEU A 35 -30.12 30.25 -19.47
C LEU A 35 -30.12 30.32 -17.93
N PRO A 36 -30.80 29.40 -17.23
CA PRO A 36 -30.83 29.42 -15.77
C PRO A 36 -29.40 29.27 -15.21
N PRO A 37 -28.98 30.09 -14.23
CA PRO A 37 -27.64 29.98 -13.66
C PRO A 37 -27.47 28.63 -12.96
N LEU A 38 -26.37 27.94 -13.27
CA LEU A 38 -25.95 26.78 -12.49
C LEU A 38 -25.57 27.24 -11.07
N PRO A 39 -25.89 26.46 -10.02
CA PRO A 39 -25.53 26.81 -8.65
C PRO A 39 -24.03 26.58 -8.44
N LEU A 40 -23.22 27.59 -8.76
CA LEU A 40 -21.81 27.66 -8.42
C LEU A 40 -21.64 28.42 -7.09
N GLY A 41 -20.71 27.94 -6.26
CA GLY A 41 -20.16 28.74 -5.15
C GLY A 41 -19.56 30.04 -5.69
N SER A 42 -19.51 31.07 -4.84
CA SER A 42 -19.52 32.50 -5.20
C SER A 42 -18.38 33.09 -6.04
N ASP A 43 -17.42 32.30 -6.54
CA ASP A 43 -16.10 32.82 -6.97
C ASP A 43 -15.58 32.25 -8.31
N CYS A 44 -16.42 32.11 -9.34
CA CYS A 44 -16.02 31.73 -10.71
C CYS A 44 -16.79 32.51 -11.80
N ASN A 45 -16.08 33.06 -12.80
CA ASN A 45 -16.66 33.84 -13.92
C ASN A 45 -16.23 33.33 -15.31
N VAL A 46 -17.11 33.50 -16.31
CA VAL A 46 -16.90 33.12 -17.73
C VAL A 46 -16.19 34.23 -18.50
N VAL A 47 -15.30 33.88 -19.45
CA VAL A 47 -14.44 34.85 -20.15
C VAL A 47 -14.86 35.14 -21.61
N SER A 48 -15.28 34.15 -22.42
CA SER A 48 -15.93 34.43 -23.72
C SER A 48 -16.69 33.24 -24.35
N GLU A 49 -17.66 33.57 -25.20
CA GLU A 49 -18.39 32.65 -26.11
C GLU A 49 -18.34 33.23 -27.53
N THR A 50 -18.10 32.41 -28.56
CA THR A 50 -17.98 32.88 -29.96
C THR A 50 -18.70 31.95 -30.94
N GLN A 51 -19.49 32.53 -31.85
CA GLN A 51 -20.11 31.81 -32.97
C GLN A 51 -19.06 31.52 -34.06
N VAL A 52 -18.83 30.24 -34.38
CA VAL A 52 -17.70 29.82 -35.24
C VAL A 52 -18.09 29.63 -36.71
N GLY A 53 -19.39 29.72 -37.06
CA GLY A 53 -19.82 29.63 -38.46
C GLY A 53 -21.27 30.04 -38.74
N SER A 54 -21.54 30.35 -40.00
CA SER A 54 -22.87 30.63 -40.55
C SER A 54 -23.51 29.37 -41.14
N GLY A 55 -24.82 29.21 -40.94
CA GLY A 55 -25.55 27.95 -41.14
C GLY A 55 -26.12 27.73 -42.55
N THR A 56 -26.41 26.46 -42.83
CA THR A 56 -27.14 26.02 -44.03
C THR A 56 -28.64 25.87 -43.71
N VAL A 57 -29.52 26.34 -44.60
CA VAL A 57 -30.97 26.06 -44.54
C VAL A 57 -31.20 24.65 -45.08
N ASP A 58 -31.84 23.79 -44.29
CA ASP A 58 -32.19 22.42 -44.70
C ASP A 58 -33.72 22.20 -44.58
N PHE A 59 -34.33 21.50 -45.54
CA PHE A 59 -35.76 21.20 -45.56
C PHE A 59 -35.99 19.74 -45.21
N ARG A 60 -36.54 19.48 -44.02
CA ARG A 60 -36.73 18.11 -43.54
C ARG A 60 -38.21 17.72 -43.55
N PRO A 61 -38.65 16.86 -44.49
CA PRO A 61 -40.03 16.38 -44.52
C PRO A 61 -40.29 15.48 -43.30
N THR A 62 -41.41 15.71 -42.62
CA THR A 62 -41.74 15.00 -41.38
C THR A 62 -42.45 13.68 -41.69
N ALA A 63 -41.68 12.61 -41.89
CA ALA A 63 -42.12 11.20 -41.94
C ALA A 63 -43.26 10.82 -42.91
N LEU A 64 -43.65 11.70 -43.84
CA LEU A 64 -44.64 11.42 -44.89
C LEU A 64 -43.97 11.39 -46.26
N GLN A 65 -44.24 10.33 -47.03
CA GLN A 65 -43.80 10.26 -48.42
C GLN A 65 -44.54 11.28 -49.30
N PRO A 66 -43.90 11.83 -50.35
CA PRO A 66 -44.51 12.84 -51.21
C PRO A 66 -45.79 12.30 -51.87
N THR A 67 -46.89 13.04 -51.74
CA THR A 67 -48.17 12.65 -52.35
C THR A 67 -48.16 12.99 -53.83
N ARG A 68 -48.41 11.99 -54.68
CA ARG A 68 -48.43 12.12 -56.14
C ARG A 68 -49.84 12.37 -56.67
N ILE A 69 -50.03 13.47 -57.41
CA ILE A 69 -51.33 13.88 -57.97
C ILE A 69 -51.26 13.88 -59.49
N GLU A 70 -52.17 13.16 -60.15
CA GLU A 70 -52.21 12.94 -61.62
C GLU A 70 -53.49 13.45 -62.30
N ALA A 71 -54.53 13.79 -61.53
CA ALA A 71 -55.83 14.22 -62.05
C ALA A 71 -56.08 15.72 -61.81
N PRO A 72 -56.72 16.45 -62.75
CA PRO A 72 -57.10 17.85 -62.53
C PRO A 72 -58.10 17.96 -61.36
N GLY A 73 -57.71 18.65 -60.29
CA GLY A 73 -58.57 18.93 -59.12
C GLY A 73 -58.28 18.13 -57.84
N GLY A 74 -57.15 17.42 -57.74
CA GLY A 74 -56.76 16.73 -56.51
C GLY A 74 -56.47 17.67 -55.32
N THR A 75 -57.01 17.34 -54.14
CA THR A 75 -56.73 18.04 -52.87
C THR A 75 -55.81 17.17 -52.00
N ALA A 76 -54.71 17.74 -51.49
CA ALA A 76 -53.91 17.09 -50.45
C ALA A 76 -54.37 17.57 -49.07
N LYS A 77 -54.67 16.63 -48.17
CA LYS A 77 -55.06 16.88 -46.77
C LYS A 77 -54.13 16.12 -45.84
N THR A 78 -53.70 16.74 -44.74
CA THR A 78 -52.98 16.03 -43.68
C THR A 78 -53.26 16.64 -42.31
N SER A 79 -53.39 15.78 -41.30
CA SER A 79 -53.42 16.12 -39.89
C SER A 79 -52.16 15.57 -39.23
N VAL A 80 -51.37 16.44 -38.60
CA VAL A 80 -50.13 16.03 -37.92
C VAL A 80 -50.29 16.34 -36.43
N THR A 81 -50.12 15.31 -35.61
CA THR A 81 -49.90 15.44 -34.16
C THR A 81 -48.53 14.85 -33.87
N GLY A 82 -47.68 15.58 -33.17
CA GLY A 82 -46.33 15.12 -32.86
C GLY A 82 -45.91 15.53 -31.45
N THR A 83 -45.29 14.58 -30.74
CA THR A 83 -44.55 14.82 -29.50
C THR A 83 -43.07 14.68 -29.82
N ARG A 84 -42.23 15.61 -29.37
CA ARG A 84 -40.77 15.46 -29.41
C ARG A 84 -40.22 15.49 -27.99
N THR A 85 -39.31 14.56 -27.70
CA THR A 85 -38.54 14.49 -26.47
C THR A 85 -37.07 14.59 -26.84
N GLU A 86 -36.34 15.49 -26.20
CA GLU A 86 -34.89 15.62 -26.36
C GLU A 86 -34.21 15.43 -24.99
N SER A 87 -33.07 14.74 -25.00
CA SER A 87 -32.31 14.38 -23.80
C SER A 87 -30.97 15.10 -23.82
N MET A 88 -30.62 15.79 -22.74
CA MET A 88 -29.28 16.32 -22.51
C MET A 88 -28.59 15.55 -21.39
N THR A 89 -27.32 15.22 -21.61
CA THR A 89 -26.45 14.52 -20.65
C THR A 89 -25.21 15.38 -20.39
N THR A 90 -24.94 15.65 -19.12
CA THR A 90 -23.73 16.37 -18.67
C THR A 90 -23.09 15.60 -17.52
N THR A 91 -21.77 15.54 -17.49
CA THR A 91 -21.00 14.76 -16.51
C THR A 91 -20.24 15.69 -15.57
N ALA A 92 -20.69 15.81 -14.32
CA ALA A 92 -19.93 16.40 -13.22
C ALA A 92 -20.47 15.87 -11.88
N THR A 93 -19.57 15.59 -10.94
CA THR A 93 -19.92 15.01 -9.62
C THR A 93 -19.62 16.01 -8.50
N ILE A 94 -20.66 16.56 -7.87
CA ILE A 94 -20.55 17.28 -6.58
C ILE A 94 -21.80 16.93 -5.73
N SER A 95 -21.59 16.60 -4.46
CA SER A 95 -22.62 16.11 -3.53
C SER A 95 -23.00 17.14 -2.47
N VAL A 96 -24.27 17.57 -2.40
CA VAL A 96 -24.87 18.24 -1.22
C VAL A 96 -26.36 17.87 -1.11
N SER A 97 -26.92 17.78 0.10
CA SER A 97 -28.21 17.13 0.41
C SER A 97 -29.28 18.05 1.05
N ALA A 98 -30.55 17.95 0.60
CA ALA A 98 -31.76 18.49 1.26
C ALA A 98 -33.07 17.83 0.72
N LYS A 99 -34.25 18.09 1.31
CA LYS A 99 -35.41 17.14 1.37
C LYS A 99 -36.77 17.69 0.88
N LEU A 100 -37.56 16.81 0.22
CA LEU A 100 -39.04 16.83 -0.03
C LEU A 100 -39.64 18.07 -0.76
N SER A 101 -40.77 18.06 -1.49
CA SER A 101 -41.75 17.08 -2.04
C SER A 101 -42.65 17.85 -3.05
N VAL A 102 -43.56 17.34 -3.89
CA VAL A 102 -44.28 16.08 -4.19
C VAL A 102 -44.30 16.00 -5.76
N ALA A 103 -44.37 14.90 -6.51
CA ALA A 103 -45.13 13.65 -6.40
C ALA A 103 -44.39 12.42 -7.03
N GLU A 104 -45.11 11.50 -7.67
CA GLU A 104 -44.59 10.24 -8.22
C GLU A 104 -43.81 10.39 -9.54
N VAL A 105 -42.53 10.03 -9.47
CA VAL A 105 -41.74 9.48 -10.58
C VAL A 105 -41.09 8.21 -10.06
N GLU A 106 -41.32 7.07 -10.71
CA GLU A 106 -40.54 5.85 -10.41
C GLU A 106 -39.11 6.05 -10.95
N ALA A 107 -38.13 6.13 -10.04
CA ALA A 107 -36.72 6.20 -10.38
C ALA A 107 -35.90 5.34 -9.42
N SER A 108 -35.35 4.24 -9.93
CA SER A 108 -34.25 3.51 -9.29
C SER A 108 -32.92 4.08 -9.79
N ALA A 109 -32.05 4.52 -8.87
CA ALA A 109 -30.85 5.28 -9.22
C ALA A 109 -29.56 4.47 -9.01
N SER A 110 -28.76 4.38 -10.06
CA SER A 110 -27.29 4.31 -9.97
C SER A 110 -26.69 5.31 -10.97
N THR A 111 -25.92 6.26 -10.42
CA THR A 111 -25.05 7.26 -11.08
C THR A 111 -25.24 7.54 -12.59
N GLY A 112 -26.03 8.56 -12.91
CA GLY A 112 -26.07 9.19 -14.25
C GLY A 112 -27.28 10.10 -14.43
N HIS A 113 -27.09 11.43 -14.47
CA HIS A 113 -28.20 12.37 -14.63
C HIS A 113 -28.54 12.62 -16.11
N THR A 114 -29.82 12.48 -16.47
CA THR A 114 -30.38 12.91 -17.76
C THR A 114 -31.72 13.60 -17.49
N ALA A 115 -31.92 14.77 -18.06
CA ALA A 115 -33.23 15.46 -18.03
C ALA A 115 -33.91 15.36 -19.40
N GLN A 116 -35.21 15.09 -19.40
CA GLN A 116 -36.05 15.07 -20.59
C GLN A 116 -37.19 16.08 -20.46
N GLN A 117 -37.48 16.79 -21.54
CA GLN A 117 -38.73 17.54 -21.70
C GLN A 117 -39.43 17.12 -22.99
N SER A 118 -40.75 17.03 -22.92
CA SER A 118 -41.61 16.61 -24.02
C SER A 118 -42.64 17.68 -24.30
N LEU A 119 -42.74 18.14 -25.56
CA LEU A 119 -43.75 19.10 -25.98
C LEU A 119 -44.57 18.53 -27.15
N THR A 120 -45.90 18.71 -27.08
CA THR A 120 -46.86 18.16 -28.03
C THR A 120 -47.71 19.27 -28.65
N TYR A 121 -47.89 19.22 -29.97
CA TYR A 121 -48.81 20.11 -30.69
C TYR A 121 -49.35 19.43 -31.97
N GLY A 122 -50.49 19.91 -32.45
CA GLY A 122 -51.09 19.43 -33.70
C GLY A 122 -52.08 20.41 -34.31
N THR A 123 -52.13 20.44 -35.64
CA THR A 123 -53.09 21.19 -36.47
C THR A 123 -53.34 20.44 -37.79
N GLU A 124 -54.53 20.60 -38.37
CA GLU A 124 -54.86 20.06 -39.70
C GLU A 124 -54.74 21.17 -40.76
N VAL A 125 -54.09 20.87 -41.89
CA VAL A 125 -53.86 21.83 -42.98
C VAL A 125 -54.11 21.17 -44.34
N GLN A 126 -54.71 21.91 -45.28
CA GLN A 126 -55.09 21.41 -46.61
C GLN A 126 -54.54 22.33 -47.71
N GLN A 127 -54.05 21.74 -48.81
CA GLN A 127 -53.49 22.46 -49.95
C GLN A 127 -54.05 21.91 -51.27
N ASN A 128 -54.61 22.79 -52.09
CA ASN A 128 -55.14 22.47 -53.43
C ASN A 128 -54.05 22.62 -54.49
N VAL A 129 -53.97 21.68 -55.43
CA VAL A 129 -52.97 21.65 -56.52
C VAL A 129 -53.64 21.24 -57.83
N SER A 130 -53.30 21.90 -58.94
CA SER A 130 -53.84 21.58 -60.28
C SER A 130 -52.74 21.20 -61.25
N VAL A 131 -52.89 20.05 -61.90
CA VAL A 131 -51.99 19.53 -62.95
C VAL A 131 -52.68 19.52 -64.31
N ARG A 132 -51.90 19.67 -65.39
CA ARG A 132 -52.38 19.55 -66.78
C ARG A 132 -52.43 18.08 -67.21
N PRO A 133 -53.27 17.70 -68.20
CA PRO A 133 -53.30 16.34 -68.72
C PRO A 133 -51.91 15.87 -69.16
N GLY A 134 -51.46 14.73 -68.64
CA GLY A 134 -50.14 14.15 -68.92
C GLY A 134 -48.99 14.65 -68.02
N GLN A 135 -49.23 15.51 -67.04
CA GLN A 135 -48.27 15.85 -65.98
C GLN A 135 -48.70 15.28 -64.63
N TYR A 136 -47.73 15.01 -63.76
CA TYR A 136 -47.98 14.75 -62.34
C TYR A 136 -47.21 15.74 -61.46
N ALA A 137 -47.76 15.99 -60.27
CA ALA A 137 -47.12 16.79 -59.23
C ALA A 137 -46.80 15.93 -58.00
N LEU A 138 -45.65 16.17 -57.38
CA LEU A 138 -45.30 15.65 -56.06
C LEU A 138 -45.45 16.78 -55.03
N VAL A 139 -46.17 16.50 -53.94
CA VAL A 139 -46.48 17.47 -52.87
C VAL A 139 -45.93 16.96 -51.54
N SER A 140 -45.10 17.77 -50.88
CA SER A 140 -44.45 17.44 -49.60
C SER A 140 -44.65 18.56 -48.58
N TYR A 141 -44.90 18.21 -47.32
CA TYR A 141 -44.92 19.12 -46.18
C TYR A 141 -43.70 18.87 -45.29
N GLY A 142 -43.11 19.93 -44.74
CA GLY A 142 -41.94 19.83 -43.87
C GLY A 142 -41.60 21.13 -43.17
N VAL A 143 -40.64 21.05 -42.25
CA VAL A 143 -40.15 22.18 -41.46
C VAL A 143 -38.76 22.56 -41.97
N TYR A 144 -38.54 23.87 -42.17
CA TYR A 144 -37.23 24.42 -42.46
C TYR A 144 -36.51 24.73 -41.14
N SER A 145 -35.30 24.20 -40.99
CA SER A 145 -34.45 24.45 -39.81
C SER A 145 -33.08 25.00 -40.20
N TRP A 146 -32.53 25.83 -39.32
CA TRP A 146 -31.17 26.36 -39.40
C TRP A 146 -30.26 25.59 -38.43
N LYS A 147 -29.05 25.21 -38.87
CA LYS A 147 -28.01 24.65 -38.00
C LYS A 147 -26.98 25.73 -37.67
N THR A 148 -26.74 25.99 -36.39
CA THR A 148 -25.66 26.90 -35.93
C THR A 148 -24.68 26.16 -35.02
N THR A 149 -23.39 26.53 -35.11
CA THR A 149 -22.29 25.97 -34.33
C THR A 149 -21.71 27.05 -33.40
N TYR A 150 -21.56 26.73 -32.12
CA TYR A 150 -20.99 27.61 -31.10
C TYR A 150 -19.77 26.96 -30.45
N ALA A 151 -18.80 27.78 -30.01
CA ALA A 151 -17.70 27.37 -29.16
C ALA A 151 -17.55 28.28 -27.95
N ARG A 152 -17.14 27.70 -26.81
CA ARG A 152 -16.83 28.41 -25.55
C ARG A 152 -15.39 28.13 -25.13
N THR A 153 -14.79 29.12 -24.48
CA THR A 153 -13.43 29.04 -23.96
C THR A 153 -13.40 29.52 -22.51
N TYR A 154 -12.73 28.77 -21.64
CA TYR A 154 -12.58 29.10 -20.22
C TYR A 154 -11.13 29.46 -19.89
N THR A 155 -10.92 30.20 -18.80
CA THR A 155 -9.58 30.48 -18.27
C THR A 155 -9.65 30.51 -16.75
N ILE A 156 -8.70 29.85 -16.07
CA ILE A 156 -8.61 29.84 -14.60
C ILE A 156 -7.26 30.45 -14.18
N PRO A 157 -7.26 31.67 -13.62
CA PRO A 157 -6.15 32.20 -12.85
C PRO A 157 -6.60 32.42 -11.39
N GLY A 158 -6.36 31.47 -10.48
CA GLY A 158 -6.75 31.63 -9.07
C GLY A 158 -6.49 30.45 -8.13
N CYS A 159 -6.64 29.21 -8.60
CA CYS A 159 -6.36 28.02 -7.78
C CYS A 159 -4.97 27.46 -8.11
N ASN A 160 -4.03 27.72 -7.21
CA ASN A 160 -2.58 27.45 -7.32
C ASN A 160 -2.17 26.74 -6.01
N LYS A 161 -1.31 25.72 -5.97
CA LYS A 161 -0.50 25.03 -7.00
C LYS A 161 -0.32 23.56 -6.57
N ASP A 162 0.36 22.66 -7.28
CA ASP A 162 1.07 22.76 -8.56
C ASP A 162 0.84 21.42 -9.31
N ALA A 163 0.39 21.49 -10.57
CA ALA A 163 0.34 20.33 -11.47
C ALA A 163 0.48 20.84 -12.92
N SER A 164 1.68 20.73 -13.46
CA SER A 164 2.06 21.32 -14.74
C SER A 164 1.71 20.42 -15.94
N ALA A 165 0.65 20.75 -16.70
CA ALA A 165 0.60 20.56 -18.16
C ALA A 165 -0.67 21.16 -18.81
N LEU A 166 -0.46 22.06 -19.79
CA LEU A 166 -1.37 22.49 -20.87
C LEU A 166 -2.71 23.19 -20.49
N PRO A 167 -2.86 24.49 -20.82
CA PRO A 167 -4.13 25.21 -20.71
C PRO A 167 -4.92 25.20 -22.04
N TRP A 168 -6.24 25.40 -21.93
CA TRP A 168 -7.27 25.64 -22.97
C TRP A 168 -8.07 24.39 -23.40
N PHE A 169 -9.35 24.39 -23.05
CA PHE A 169 -10.39 23.51 -23.60
C PHE A 169 -11.35 24.32 -24.48
N ALA A 170 -11.86 23.71 -25.55
CA ALA A 170 -12.89 24.29 -26.42
C ALA A 170 -13.97 23.25 -26.75
N ASP A 171 -15.18 23.47 -26.26
CA ASP A 171 -16.35 22.64 -26.56
C ASP A 171 -17.06 23.13 -27.83
N TYR A 172 -17.53 22.21 -28.67
CA TYR A 172 -18.32 22.51 -29.87
C TYR A 172 -19.75 22.01 -29.72
N SER A 173 -20.72 22.93 -29.72
CA SER A 173 -22.15 22.62 -29.59
C SER A 173 -22.91 22.94 -30.88
N TYR A 174 -23.88 22.10 -31.25
CA TYR A 174 -24.76 22.31 -32.41
C TYR A 174 -26.22 22.39 -31.99
N MET A 175 -26.95 23.40 -32.48
CA MET A 175 -28.39 23.53 -32.26
C MET A 175 -29.12 23.68 -33.61
N TRP A 176 -30.28 23.01 -33.72
CA TRP A 176 -31.18 23.11 -34.87
C TRP A 176 -32.39 23.97 -34.50
N VAL A 177 -32.52 25.15 -35.10
CA VAL A 177 -33.63 26.08 -34.83
C VAL A 177 -34.69 25.95 -35.93
N PRO A 178 -35.92 25.47 -35.64
CA PRO A 178 -37.00 25.44 -36.61
C PRO A 178 -37.54 26.85 -36.86
N MET A 179 -37.59 27.29 -38.12
CA MET A 179 -37.93 28.68 -38.46
C MET A 179 -39.35 28.84 -39.01
N TYR A 180 -39.83 27.91 -39.85
CA TYR A 180 -41.20 27.86 -40.35
C TYR A 180 -41.50 26.50 -41.02
N ALA A 181 -42.78 26.17 -41.18
CA ALA A 181 -43.25 24.99 -41.90
C ALA A 181 -43.98 25.38 -43.19
N GLY A 182 -43.91 24.54 -44.23
CA GLY A 182 -44.48 24.87 -45.54
C GLY A 182 -44.53 23.70 -46.53
N TRP A 183 -45.16 23.96 -47.67
CA TRP A 183 -45.37 22.99 -48.75
C TRP A 183 -44.37 23.18 -49.90
N LYS A 184 -43.81 22.08 -50.40
CA LYS A 184 -43.03 22.02 -51.63
C LYS A 184 -43.83 21.27 -52.70
N ILE A 185 -43.94 21.82 -53.92
CA ILE A 185 -44.67 21.24 -55.04
C ILE A 185 -43.76 21.19 -56.26
N GLU A 186 -43.56 20.01 -56.85
CA GLU A 186 -42.71 19.80 -58.03
C GLU A 186 -43.51 19.14 -59.16
N TYR A 187 -43.39 19.69 -60.38
CA TYR A 187 -44.16 19.28 -61.55
C TYR A 187 -43.26 18.64 -62.61
N PHE A 188 -43.65 17.48 -63.14
CA PHE A 188 -42.85 16.72 -64.11
C PHE A 188 -43.56 16.59 -65.47
N PRO A 189 -42.85 16.75 -66.61
CA PRO A 189 -43.41 16.60 -67.95
C PRO A 189 -43.43 15.14 -68.44
N PRO A 190 -44.26 14.80 -69.45
CA PRO A 190 -44.25 13.47 -70.08
C PRO A 190 -43.06 13.30 -71.05
N ASN A 191 -42.11 12.45 -70.65
CA ASN A 191 -40.98 11.81 -71.37
C ASN A 191 -40.56 12.25 -72.81
N GLY A 192 -39.26 12.57 -72.96
CA GLY A 192 -38.47 12.48 -74.21
C GLY A 192 -37.39 13.58 -74.34
N SER A 193 -36.31 13.50 -75.16
CA SER A 193 -35.63 12.39 -75.88
C SER A 193 -34.48 12.94 -76.78
N GLY A 194 -33.53 12.11 -77.23
CA GLY A 194 -32.81 12.29 -78.52
C GLY A 194 -31.36 11.77 -78.59
N SER A 195 -30.80 11.32 -79.73
CA SER A 195 -31.37 10.87 -81.03
C SER A 195 -30.32 10.14 -81.92
N SER A 196 -30.79 9.38 -82.93
CA SER A 196 -30.05 8.69 -84.04
C SER A 196 -29.23 7.41 -83.69
N GLY A 197 -29.21 6.32 -84.49
CA GLY A 197 -30.08 5.93 -85.61
C GLY A 197 -29.66 4.62 -86.34
N GLY A 198 -30.62 3.69 -86.59
CA GLY A 198 -30.64 2.77 -87.75
C GLY A 198 -30.01 1.35 -87.69
N ASN A 199 -30.74 0.33 -87.19
CA ASN A 199 -31.02 -0.96 -87.89
C ASN A 199 -31.95 -1.90 -87.06
N PRO A 200 -32.66 -2.86 -87.68
CA PRO A 200 -33.69 -3.70 -87.03
C PRO A 200 -33.12 -4.87 -86.19
N PRO A 201 -33.92 -5.47 -85.27
CA PRO A 201 -33.40 -6.21 -84.12
C PRO A 201 -33.13 -7.71 -84.36
N GLY A 202 -32.05 -8.21 -83.76
CA GLY A 202 -31.97 -9.61 -83.31
C GLY A 202 -32.76 -9.81 -82.00
N PRO A 203 -33.22 -11.02 -81.69
CA PRO A 203 -34.08 -11.26 -80.53
C PRO A 203 -33.33 -11.08 -79.21
N VAL A 204 -33.74 -10.10 -78.42
CA VAL A 204 -33.24 -9.90 -77.05
C VAL A 204 -34.01 -10.82 -76.11
N THR A 205 -33.28 -11.72 -75.43
CA THR A 205 -33.79 -12.52 -74.32
C THR A 205 -34.14 -11.63 -73.12
N VAL A 206 -35.30 -11.87 -72.52
CA VAL A 206 -35.77 -11.14 -71.33
C VAL A 206 -34.92 -11.53 -70.11
N PRO A 207 -34.30 -10.59 -69.38
CA PRO A 207 -33.70 -10.88 -68.09
C PRO A 207 -34.79 -11.24 -67.07
N THR A 208 -34.72 -12.44 -66.50
CA THR A 208 -35.61 -12.84 -65.42
C THR A 208 -35.35 -12.00 -64.18
N LYS A 209 -36.43 -11.57 -63.51
CA LYS A 209 -36.37 -10.84 -62.23
C LYS A 209 -35.49 -11.63 -61.22
N PRO A 210 -34.53 -10.99 -60.52
CA PRO A 210 -33.65 -11.69 -59.59
C PRO A 210 -34.44 -12.53 -58.57
N GLN A 211 -34.16 -13.83 -58.50
CA GLN A 211 -34.81 -14.72 -57.54
C GLN A 211 -34.35 -14.41 -56.12
N LEU A 212 -35.32 -14.43 -55.19
CA LEU A 212 -35.08 -14.31 -53.76
C LEU A 212 -34.18 -15.46 -53.29
N VAL A 213 -33.10 -15.11 -52.59
CA VAL A 213 -32.22 -16.07 -51.92
C VAL A 213 -32.88 -16.50 -50.62
N THR A 214 -33.04 -17.82 -50.43
CA THR A 214 -33.68 -18.42 -49.24
C THR A 214 -32.70 -19.18 -48.34
N SER A 215 -31.43 -19.28 -48.73
CA SER A 215 -30.33 -19.87 -47.97
C SER A 215 -29.00 -19.30 -48.48
N VAL A 216 -28.05 -19.03 -47.59
CA VAL A 216 -26.69 -18.60 -47.96
C VAL A 216 -25.71 -19.77 -48.15
N TYR A 217 -26.08 -20.97 -47.72
CA TYR A 217 -25.22 -22.16 -47.85
C TYR A 217 -24.99 -22.53 -49.31
N GLY A 218 -23.71 -22.74 -49.67
CA GLY A 218 -23.30 -23.09 -51.04
C GLY A 218 -23.31 -21.93 -52.03
N LEU A 219 -23.52 -20.68 -51.58
CA LEU A 219 -23.29 -19.51 -52.42
C LEU A 219 -21.78 -19.33 -52.69
N PRO A 220 -21.36 -19.01 -53.94
CA PRO A 220 -19.97 -18.70 -54.23
C PRO A 220 -19.48 -17.45 -53.50
N ASP A 221 -18.21 -17.47 -53.10
CA ASP A 221 -17.50 -16.29 -52.60
C ASP A 221 -17.56 -15.13 -53.60
N GLY A 222 -17.72 -13.92 -53.07
CA GLY A 222 -18.01 -12.71 -53.85
C GLY A 222 -19.49 -12.47 -54.16
N THR A 223 -20.39 -13.45 -53.93
CA THR A 223 -21.84 -13.23 -54.09
C THR A 223 -22.33 -12.11 -53.18
N VAL A 224 -23.02 -11.12 -53.74
CA VAL A 224 -23.61 -10.01 -53.00
C VAL A 224 -25.09 -10.25 -52.75
N LEU A 225 -25.53 -9.99 -51.52
CA LEU A 225 -26.90 -10.15 -51.04
C LEU A 225 -27.41 -8.82 -50.49
N ASN A 226 -28.66 -8.46 -50.77
CA ASN A 226 -29.33 -7.30 -50.18
C ASN A 226 -30.59 -7.74 -49.43
N THR A 227 -30.69 -7.38 -48.16
CA THR A 227 -31.82 -7.70 -47.28
C THR A 227 -33.00 -6.77 -47.57
N ASN A 228 -34.16 -7.32 -47.93
CA ASN A 228 -35.35 -6.52 -48.26
C ASN A 228 -36.01 -5.89 -47.02
N ASP A 229 -35.69 -6.38 -45.83
CA ASP A 229 -36.23 -6.03 -44.52
C ASP A 229 -35.35 -5.05 -43.74
N THR A 230 -34.03 -5.27 -43.69
CA THR A 230 -33.09 -4.38 -42.99
C THR A 230 -32.29 -3.45 -43.91
N HIS A 231 -32.40 -3.62 -45.24
CA HIS A 231 -31.69 -2.84 -46.28
C HIS A 231 -30.16 -2.85 -46.13
N ARG A 232 -29.61 -3.86 -45.46
CA ARG A 232 -28.19 -4.15 -45.35
C ARG A 232 -27.71 -5.00 -46.52
N VAL A 233 -26.51 -4.69 -47.00
CA VAL A 233 -25.82 -5.45 -48.04
C VAL A 233 -24.74 -6.33 -47.41
N TYR A 234 -24.69 -7.60 -47.83
CA TYR A 234 -23.76 -8.61 -47.36
C TYR A 234 -22.99 -9.19 -48.56
N LYS A 235 -21.75 -9.63 -48.35
CA LYS A 235 -20.95 -10.34 -49.35
C LYS A 235 -20.42 -11.65 -48.79
N MET A 236 -20.59 -12.73 -49.55
CA MET A 236 -20.10 -14.05 -49.17
C MET A 236 -18.58 -14.13 -49.24
N ALA A 237 -17.92 -14.60 -48.18
CA ALA A 237 -16.52 -15.02 -48.19
C ALA A 237 -16.31 -16.19 -47.22
N GLY A 238 -15.61 -17.25 -47.64
CA GLY A 238 -15.51 -18.49 -46.86
C GLY A 238 -16.86 -19.08 -46.48
N GLY A 239 -17.89 -18.87 -47.31
CA GLY A 239 -19.28 -19.26 -47.02
C GLY A 239 -20.03 -18.40 -46.00
N ALA A 240 -19.42 -17.39 -45.37
CA ALA A 240 -20.09 -16.50 -44.42
C ALA A 240 -20.52 -15.16 -45.05
N PRO A 241 -21.66 -14.59 -44.67
CA PRO A 241 -22.14 -13.30 -45.16
C PRO A 241 -21.52 -12.13 -44.38
N ILE A 242 -20.50 -11.48 -44.93
CA ILE A 242 -19.85 -10.32 -44.30
C ILE A 242 -20.61 -9.03 -44.66
N TRP A 243 -21.13 -8.28 -43.68
CA TRP A 243 -21.79 -6.99 -43.94
C TRP A 243 -20.86 -5.99 -44.62
N GLN A 244 -21.40 -5.21 -45.57
CA GLN A 244 -20.69 -4.13 -46.26
C GLN A 244 -21.21 -2.78 -45.76
N SER A 245 -20.35 -1.99 -45.11
CA SER A 245 -20.71 -0.66 -44.57
C SER A 245 -20.89 0.39 -45.66
N THR A 246 -20.22 0.19 -46.80
CA THR A 246 -20.35 0.98 -48.02
C THR A 246 -20.32 0.07 -49.25
N CYS A 247 -20.94 0.53 -50.32
CA CYS A 247 -20.90 -0.08 -51.65
C CYS A 247 -19.97 0.66 -52.63
N ASP A 248 -19.25 1.67 -52.15
CA ASP A 248 -18.26 2.44 -52.93
C ASP A 248 -17.15 1.55 -53.49
N GLY A 249 -16.48 2.00 -54.54
CA GLY A 249 -15.38 1.25 -55.19
C GLY A 249 -15.81 -0.04 -55.89
N GLY A 250 -17.12 -0.23 -56.12
CA GLY A 250 -17.65 -1.44 -56.76
C GLY A 250 -17.74 -2.63 -55.80
N LEU A 251 -17.96 -2.38 -54.50
CA LEU A 251 -18.10 -3.45 -53.52
C LEU A 251 -19.43 -4.22 -53.60
N CYS A 252 -20.49 -3.66 -54.20
CA CYS A 252 -21.82 -4.30 -54.24
C CYS A 252 -22.41 -4.52 -55.65
N PRO A 253 -21.71 -5.19 -56.59
CA PRO A 253 -22.29 -5.52 -57.89
C PRO A 253 -23.41 -6.56 -57.74
N ASP A 254 -24.45 -6.44 -58.58
CA ASP A 254 -25.49 -7.45 -58.84
C ASP A 254 -26.14 -8.07 -57.58
N ALA A 255 -26.38 -7.24 -56.55
CA ALA A 255 -26.90 -7.68 -55.26
C ALA A 255 -28.26 -8.41 -55.36
N ARG A 256 -28.28 -9.67 -54.90
CA ARG A 256 -29.48 -10.53 -54.95
C ARG A 256 -30.37 -10.30 -53.72
N PRO A 257 -31.70 -10.20 -53.89
CA PRO A 257 -32.60 -9.98 -52.75
C PRO A 257 -32.62 -11.18 -51.79
N THR A 258 -32.66 -10.92 -50.49
CA THR A 258 -32.78 -11.88 -49.38
C THR A 258 -33.53 -11.26 -48.19
N THR A 259 -33.54 -11.90 -47.02
CA THR A 259 -33.99 -11.34 -45.73
C THR A 259 -32.92 -11.51 -44.65
N GLN A 260 -32.96 -10.71 -43.59
CA GLN A 260 -31.99 -10.77 -42.49
C GLN A 260 -31.99 -12.16 -41.83
N ALA A 261 -33.15 -12.78 -41.63
CA ALA A 261 -33.24 -14.12 -41.06
C ALA A 261 -32.51 -15.21 -41.87
N VAL A 262 -32.31 -15.02 -43.19
CA VAL A 262 -31.53 -15.92 -44.05
C VAL A 262 -30.03 -15.67 -43.92
N ILE A 263 -29.62 -14.44 -43.60
CA ILE A 263 -28.23 -14.08 -43.26
C ILE A 263 -27.86 -14.67 -41.89
N ASP A 264 -28.70 -14.45 -40.88
CA ASP A 264 -28.48 -14.86 -39.49
C ASP A 264 -28.47 -16.41 -39.35
N ALA A 265 -29.21 -17.12 -40.21
CA ALA A 265 -29.20 -18.58 -40.29
C ALA A 265 -27.99 -19.16 -41.06
N GLY A 266 -27.10 -18.32 -41.57
CA GLY A 266 -25.89 -18.72 -42.28
C GLY A 266 -24.69 -19.06 -41.37
N PRO A 267 -23.53 -19.42 -41.95
CA PRO A 267 -22.29 -19.52 -41.21
C PRO A 267 -21.94 -18.21 -40.50
N ALA A 268 -21.75 -18.27 -39.19
CA ALA A 268 -21.46 -17.10 -38.36
C ALA A 268 -20.06 -16.49 -38.62
N VAL A 269 -19.13 -17.26 -39.20
CA VAL A 269 -17.75 -16.84 -39.50
C VAL A 269 -17.22 -17.53 -40.77
N PRO A 270 -16.31 -16.90 -41.54
CA PRO A 270 -15.68 -17.52 -42.70
C PRO A 270 -14.91 -18.79 -42.37
N SER A 271 -14.90 -19.74 -43.31
CA SER A 271 -14.11 -20.97 -43.23
C SER A 271 -12.60 -20.71 -43.23
N ASP A 272 -11.86 -21.55 -42.51
CA ASP A 272 -10.40 -21.54 -42.47
C ASP A 272 -9.77 -21.54 -43.87
N GLY A 273 -8.78 -20.66 -44.06
CA GLY A 273 -8.08 -20.47 -45.33
C GLY A 273 -8.75 -19.50 -46.32
N ALA A 274 -9.99 -19.08 -46.08
CA ALA A 274 -10.64 -18.02 -46.86
C ALA A 274 -9.85 -16.69 -46.75
N THR A 275 -9.93 -15.84 -47.78
CA THR A 275 -9.21 -14.57 -47.82
C THR A 275 -10.10 -13.41 -48.24
N VAL A 276 -9.92 -12.26 -47.60
CA VAL A 276 -10.56 -10.99 -47.94
C VAL A 276 -9.51 -9.90 -48.15
N GLN A 277 -9.87 -8.89 -48.93
CA GLN A 277 -9.07 -7.67 -49.09
C GLN A 277 -9.95 -6.45 -48.78
N ASP A 278 -9.43 -5.51 -47.98
CA ASP A 278 -10.14 -4.28 -47.68
C ASP A 278 -9.97 -3.18 -48.75
N GLN A 279 -10.41 -1.96 -48.46
CA GLN A 279 -10.34 -0.83 -49.38
C GLN A 279 -8.94 -0.17 -49.42
N GLN A 280 -8.09 -0.41 -48.41
CA GLN A 280 -6.68 -0.01 -48.37
C GLN A 280 -5.80 -0.99 -49.16
N GLY A 281 -6.32 -2.18 -49.44
CA GLY A 281 -5.62 -3.26 -50.12
C GLY A 281 -4.96 -4.26 -49.17
N GLN A 282 -5.16 -4.13 -47.85
CA GLN A 282 -4.68 -5.08 -46.85
C GLN A 282 -5.41 -6.42 -47.03
N ILE A 283 -4.67 -7.52 -46.92
CA ILE A 283 -5.19 -8.88 -47.12
C ILE A 283 -5.27 -9.58 -45.78
N PHE A 284 -6.43 -10.15 -45.49
CA PHE A 284 -6.68 -10.92 -44.27
C PHE A 284 -7.06 -12.35 -44.65
N LYS A 285 -6.57 -13.31 -43.86
CA LYS A 285 -6.81 -14.73 -44.04
C LYS A 285 -7.43 -15.32 -42.79
N PHE A 286 -8.51 -16.07 -42.97
CA PHE A 286 -9.28 -16.59 -41.83
C PHE A 286 -8.66 -17.86 -41.25
N ALA A 287 -8.52 -17.90 -39.92
CA ALA A 287 -8.25 -19.11 -39.14
C ALA A 287 -9.08 -19.07 -37.85
N GLY A 288 -9.78 -20.16 -37.54
CA GLY A 288 -10.78 -20.20 -36.47
C GLY A 288 -11.91 -19.16 -36.63
N GLY A 289 -12.11 -18.66 -37.85
CA GLY A 289 -13.03 -17.54 -38.15
C GLY A 289 -12.53 -16.12 -37.84
N ALA A 290 -11.26 -15.93 -37.46
CA ALA A 290 -10.68 -14.60 -37.23
C ALA A 290 -9.80 -14.10 -38.40
N PRO A 291 -9.82 -12.80 -38.73
CA PRO A 291 -9.09 -12.24 -39.87
C PRO A 291 -7.62 -11.98 -39.54
N ILE A 292 -6.72 -12.92 -39.86
CA ILE A 292 -5.28 -12.74 -39.64
C ILE A 292 -4.69 -11.88 -40.76
N HIS A 293 -4.07 -10.76 -40.42
CA HIS A 293 -3.47 -9.85 -41.39
C HIS A 293 -2.18 -10.42 -42.01
N MET A 294 -2.09 -10.37 -43.34
CA MET A 294 -1.01 -10.93 -44.15
C MET A 294 -0.08 -9.80 -44.63
N ALA A 295 1.09 -9.66 -44.01
CA ALA A 295 2.06 -8.61 -44.37
C ALA A 295 2.60 -8.75 -45.81
N THR A 296 2.80 -9.98 -46.27
CA THR A 296 3.11 -10.27 -47.68
C THR A 296 2.37 -11.53 -48.15
N CYS A 297 2.17 -11.63 -49.47
CA CYS A 297 1.51 -12.77 -50.12
C CYS A 297 2.50 -13.65 -50.90
N ASP A 298 3.77 -13.57 -50.53
CA ASP A 298 4.89 -14.15 -51.27
C ASP A 298 4.89 -15.66 -51.05
N GLY A 299 4.58 -16.44 -52.10
CA GLY A 299 4.46 -17.90 -52.02
C GLY A 299 3.03 -18.45 -52.07
N SER A 300 2.18 -17.89 -52.94
CA SER A 300 0.87 -18.41 -53.37
C SER A 300 -0.23 -18.61 -52.30
N GLY A 301 0.02 -18.21 -51.04
CA GLY A 301 -0.88 -18.47 -49.92
C GLY A 301 -2.18 -17.64 -49.86
N CYS A 302 -2.33 -16.58 -50.66
CA CYS A 302 -3.44 -15.62 -50.54
C CYS A 302 -4.65 -15.87 -51.46
N GLY A 303 -4.60 -16.85 -52.38
CA GLY A 303 -5.72 -17.17 -53.28
C GLY A 303 -6.20 -15.97 -54.12
N THR A 304 -7.53 -15.83 -54.25
CA THR A 304 -8.19 -14.65 -54.85
C THR A 304 -9.04 -13.99 -53.76
N PRO A 305 -8.53 -12.95 -53.06
CA PRO A 305 -9.23 -12.35 -51.93
C PRO A 305 -10.57 -11.70 -52.32
N VAL A 306 -11.60 -11.94 -51.51
CA VAL A 306 -12.90 -11.29 -51.65
C VAL A 306 -12.80 -9.85 -51.17
N LYS A 307 -13.06 -8.87 -52.05
CA LYS A 307 -13.02 -7.45 -51.67
C LYS A 307 -14.18 -7.09 -50.74
N VAL A 308 -13.89 -6.52 -49.57
CA VAL A 308 -14.87 -6.07 -48.57
C VAL A 308 -14.61 -4.61 -48.15
N SER A 309 -15.56 -3.98 -47.47
CA SER A 309 -15.33 -2.66 -46.87
C SER A 309 -14.36 -2.75 -45.69
N THR A 310 -13.50 -1.73 -45.46
CA THR A 310 -12.55 -1.73 -44.33
C THR A 310 -13.23 -1.90 -42.99
N TRP A 311 -14.35 -1.20 -42.83
CA TRP A 311 -15.16 -1.27 -41.62
C TRP A 311 -15.71 -2.67 -41.35
N SER A 312 -15.90 -3.52 -42.37
CA SER A 312 -16.32 -4.91 -42.18
C SER A 312 -15.33 -5.70 -41.33
N VAL A 313 -14.03 -5.53 -41.59
CA VAL A 313 -12.94 -6.19 -40.85
C VAL A 313 -12.77 -5.55 -39.48
N ALA A 314 -12.75 -4.21 -39.42
CA ALA A 314 -12.60 -3.48 -38.15
C ALA A 314 -13.77 -3.68 -37.17
N ALA A 315 -15.00 -3.85 -37.67
CA ALA A 315 -16.19 -4.12 -36.85
C ALA A 315 -16.44 -5.61 -36.59
N LEU A 316 -15.65 -6.51 -37.21
CA LEU A 316 -15.72 -7.97 -37.05
C LEU A 316 -17.12 -8.56 -37.29
N ASP A 317 -17.89 -7.97 -38.20
CA ASP A 317 -19.24 -8.44 -38.53
C ASP A 317 -19.18 -9.81 -39.24
N HIS A 318 -19.85 -10.80 -38.66
CA HIS A 318 -19.66 -12.23 -38.99
C HIS A 318 -18.18 -12.68 -38.97
N MET A 319 -17.38 -12.22 -38.00
CA MET A 319 -16.00 -12.67 -37.77
C MET A 319 -15.73 -12.91 -36.28
N ARG A 320 -14.68 -13.68 -35.94
CA ARG A 320 -14.15 -13.71 -34.57
C ARG A 320 -13.10 -12.61 -34.36
N PRO A 321 -13.02 -12.01 -33.16
CA PRO A 321 -11.93 -11.10 -32.80
C PRO A 321 -10.56 -11.79 -32.72
N VAL A 322 -10.54 -13.07 -32.36
CA VAL A 322 -9.35 -13.93 -32.25
C VAL A 322 -9.67 -15.36 -32.70
N PRO A 323 -8.70 -16.15 -33.21
CA PRO A 323 -8.95 -17.51 -33.65
C PRO A 323 -9.58 -18.38 -32.56
N SER A 324 -10.52 -19.24 -32.96
CA SER A 324 -11.13 -20.22 -32.05
C SER A 324 -10.14 -21.29 -31.58
N ASP A 325 -10.33 -21.77 -30.36
CA ASP A 325 -9.59 -22.87 -29.76
C ASP A 325 -9.47 -24.08 -30.70
N GLY A 326 -8.24 -24.60 -30.83
CA GLY A 326 -7.90 -25.73 -31.70
C GLY A 326 -7.64 -25.36 -33.17
N ALA A 327 -7.89 -24.13 -33.60
CA ALA A 327 -7.45 -23.66 -34.92
C ALA A 327 -5.92 -23.74 -35.05
N THR A 328 -5.41 -23.97 -36.26
CA THR A 328 -3.97 -24.13 -36.51
C THR A 328 -3.51 -23.27 -37.67
N VAL A 329 -2.33 -22.69 -37.53
CA VAL A 329 -1.65 -21.90 -38.56
C VAL A 329 -0.22 -22.41 -38.76
N GLN A 330 0.33 -22.15 -39.94
CA GLN A 330 1.73 -22.42 -40.25
C GLN A 330 2.35 -21.15 -40.86
N ASP A 331 3.52 -20.75 -40.37
CA ASP A 331 4.24 -19.58 -40.91
C ASP A 331 5.09 -19.92 -42.14
N GLN A 332 5.94 -18.99 -42.57
CA GLN A 332 6.80 -19.14 -43.75
C GLN A 332 8.07 -19.98 -43.47
N GLN A 333 8.46 -20.12 -42.20
CA GLN A 333 9.54 -21.00 -41.71
C GLN A 333 9.06 -22.46 -41.61
N GLY A 334 7.74 -22.67 -41.65
CA GLY A 334 7.09 -23.96 -41.50
C GLY A 334 6.75 -24.30 -40.06
N GLN A 335 6.97 -23.38 -39.11
CA GLN A 335 6.58 -23.53 -37.71
C GLN A 335 5.05 -23.57 -37.61
N ILE A 336 4.53 -24.47 -36.78
CA ILE A 336 3.09 -24.68 -36.62
C ILE A 336 2.67 -24.13 -35.27
N PHE A 337 1.61 -23.32 -35.26
CA PHE A 337 1.03 -22.75 -34.05
C PHE A 337 -0.42 -23.19 -33.93
N LYS A 338 -0.86 -23.44 -32.70
CA LYS A 338 -2.21 -23.87 -32.38
C LYS A 338 -2.83 -22.93 -31.36
N PHE A 339 -4.06 -22.50 -31.62
CA PHE A 339 -4.69 -21.48 -30.81
C PHE A 339 -5.38 -22.06 -29.58
N ALA A 340 -5.14 -21.45 -28.41
CA ALA A 340 -5.90 -21.65 -27.18
C ALA A 340 -6.14 -20.28 -26.51
N GLY A 341 -7.39 -19.98 -26.16
CA GLY A 341 -7.80 -18.67 -25.67
C GLY A 341 -7.55 -17.53 -26.68
N GLY A 342 -7.35 -17.86 -27.97
CA GLY A 342 -6.94 -16.92 -29.02
C GLY A 342 -5.44 -16.60 -29.11
N ALA A 343 -4.56 -17.26 -28.34
CA ALA A 343 -3.11 -17.08 -28.44
C ALA A 343 -2.42 -18.21 -29.22
N PRO A 344 -1.41 -17.92 -30.06
CA PRO A 344 -0.70 -18.92 -30.87
C PRO A 344 0.35 -19.66 -30.05
N ILE A 345 0.11 -20.94 -29.72
CA ILE A 345 1.09 -21.79 -29.01
C ILE A 345 1.91 -22.59 -30.03
N HIS A 346 3.24 -22.45 -30.01
CA HIS A 346 4.14 -23.16 -30.93
C HIS A 346 4.18 -24.68 -30.65
N MET A 347 4.00 -25.47 -31.71
CA MET A 347 4.00 -26.93 -31.67
C MET A 347 5.38 -27.49 -32.03
N ALA A 348 6.19 -27.85 -31.03
CA ALA A 348 7.53 -28.41 -31.26
C ALA A 348 7.52 -29.73 -32.07
N THR A 349 6.47 -30.55 -31.92
CA THR A 349 6.21 -31.73 -32.76
C THR A 349 4.72 -31.87 -33.04
N CYS A 350 4.38 -32.29 -34.26
CA CYS A 350 3.01 -32.63 -34.67
C CYS A 350 2.73 -34.15 -34.65
N ASP A 351 3.64 -34.92 -34.07
CA ASP A 351 3.59 -36.38 -34.06
C ASP A 351 2.44 -36.87 -33.16
N GLY A 352 1.36 -37.32 -33.80
CA GLY A 352 0.18 -37.91 -33.17
C GLY A 352 -0.83 -36.93 -32.52
N SER A 353 -0.59 -35.61 -32.54
CA SER A 353 -1.20 -34.65 -31.60
C SER A 353 -2.36 -33.79 -32.12
N GLY A 354 -2.76 -33.92 -33.39
CA GLY A 354 -3.91 -33.20 -33.96
C GLY A 354 -3.60 -31.76 -34.36
N CYS A 355 -2.61 -31.58 -35.24
CA CYS A 355 -2.30 -30.29 -35.90
C CYS A 355 -3.23 -29.95 -37.09
N GLY A 356 -4.23 -30.77 -37.41
CA GLY A 356 -5.22 -30.49 -38.45
C GLY A 356 -4.62 -30.27 -39.84
N THR A 357 -5.18 -29.33 -40.60
CA THR A 357 -4.60 -28.77 -41.83
C THR A 357 -4.32 -27.29 -41.58
N PRO A 358 -3.08 -26.90 -41.24
CA PRO A 358 -2.78 -25.54 -40.81
C PRO A 358 -3.03 -24.48 -41.90
N VAL A 359 -3.63 -23.36 -41.50
CA VAL A 359 -3.80 -22.19 -42.35
C VAL A 359 -2.44 -21.49 -42.52
N LYS A 360 -1.91 -21.48 -43.75
CA LYS A 360 -0.63 -20.81 -44.05
C LYS A 360 -0.74 -19.29 -43.91
N VAL A 361 0.05 -18.69 -43.02
CA VAL A 361 0.14 -17.25 -42.73
C VAL A 361 1.58 -16.74 -42.92
N SER A 362 1.82 -15.44 -42.77
CA SER A 362 3.18 -14.88 -42.80
C SER A 362 3.84 -14.95 -41.42
N THR A 363 5.18 -14.99 -41.37
CA THR A 363 5.95 -14.92 -40.10
C THR A 363 5.56 -13.69 -39.29
N TRP A 364 5.41 -12.57 -39.99
CA TRP A 364 5.04 -11.29 -39.41
C TRP A 364 3.70 -11.38 -38.67
N SER A 365 2.74 -12.16 -39.19
CA SER A 365 1.41 -12.32 -38.58
C SER A 365 1.48 -12.89 -37.16
N ILE A 366 2.39 -13.82 -36.90
CA ILE A 366 2.62 -14.39 -35.56
C ILE A 366 3.41 -13.44 -34.68
N ALA A 367 4.40 -12.74 -35.25
CA ALA A 367 5.25 -11.80 -34.52
C ALA A 367 4.53 -10.52 -34.06
N THR A 368 3.50 -10.05 -34.80
CA THR A 368 2.73 -8.84 -34.47
C THR A 368 1.40 -9.11 -33.79
N LEU A 369 0.93 -10.36 -33.80
CA LEU A 369 -0.27 -10.82 -33.10
C LEU A 369 -1.55 -10.05 -33.48
N ASP A 370 -1.62 -9.55 -34.71
CA ASP A 370 -2.79 -8.83 -35.20
C ASP A 370 -4.01 -9.77 -35.29
N HIS A 371 -5.11 -9.37 -34.66
CA HIS A 371 -6.26 -10.23 -34.35
C HIS A 371 -5.91 -11.54 -33.57
N MET A 372 -4.88 -11.53 -32.73
CA MET A 372 -4.52 -12.63 -31.81
C MET A 372 -4.34 -12.12 -30.38
N ARG A 373 -4.24 -13.02 -29.40
CA ARG A 373 -3.76 -12.68 -28.05
C ARG A 373 -2.28 -12.99 -27.89
N PRO A 374 -1.51 -12.21 -27.09
CA PRO A 374 -0.13 -12.54 -26.74
C PRO A 374 0.00 -13.73 -25.81
N VAL A 375 -1.03 -13.98 -24.98
CA VAL A 375 -1.15 -15.10 -24.04
C VAL A 375 -2.59 -15.64 -24.01
N PRO A 376 -2.82 -16.93 -23.70
CA PRO A 376 -4.17 -17.49 -23.64
C PRO A 376 -5.08 -16.73 -22.66
N SER A 377 -6.35 -16.56 -23.05
CA SER A 377 -7.36 -15.95 -22.18
C SER A 377 -7.70 -16.83 -20.98
N ASP A 378 -8.08 -16.20 -19.87
CA ASP A 378 -8.57 -16.84 -18.66
C ASP A 378 -9.64 -17.91 -18.94
N GLY A 379 -9.48 -19.08 -18.30
CA GLY A 379 -10.36 -20.24 -18.47
C GLY A 379 -10.09 -21.10 -19.70
N ALA A 380 -9.23 -20.68 -20.63
CA ALA A 380 -8.74 -21.54 -21.72
C ALA A 380 -8.04 -22.78 -21.14
N THR A 381 -8.06 -23.90 -21.88
CA THR A 381 -7.48 -25.17 -21.43
C THR A 381 -6.65 -25.82 -22.51
N VAL A 382 -5.50 -26.38 -22.12
CA VAL A 382 -4.63 -27.19 -22.98
C VAL A 382 -4.37 -28.55 -22.35
N GLN A 383 -4.05 -29.53 -23.19
CA GLN A 383 -3.57 -30.84 -22.76
C GLN A 383 -2.26 -31.15 -23.48
N ASP A 384 -1.23 -31.58 -22.75
CA ASP A 384 0.06 -31.96 -23.34
C ASP A 384 0.09 -33.41 -23.87
N GLN A 385 1.28 -33.88 -24.26
CA GLN A 385 1.48 -35.24 -24.77
C GLN A 385 1.52 -36.33 -23.67
N GLN A 386 1.71 -35.96 -22.41
CA GLN A 386 1.60 -36.83 -21.23
C GLN A 386 0.12 -37.00 -20.82
N GLY A 387 -0.74 -36.11 -21.29
CA GLY A 387 -2.16 -36.05 -20.95
C GLY A 387 -2.46 -35.13 -19.77
N GLN A 388 -1.46 -34.40 -19.24
CA GLN A 388 -1.63 -33.40 -18.20
C GLN A 388 -2.45 -32.23 -18.75
N ILE A 389 -3.36 -31.70 -17.93
CA ILE A 389 -4.29 -30.63 -18.32
C ILE A 389 -3.90 -29.35 -17.58
N PHE A 390 -3.75 -28.27 -18.34
CA PHE A 390 -3.45 -26.95 -17.80
C PHE A 390 -4.57 -25.99 -18.15
N LYS A 391 -4.93 -25.13 -17.21
CA LYS A 391 -5.97 -24.11 -17.35
C LYS A 391 -5.37 -22.75 -17.13
N PHE A 392 -5.66 -21.80 -18.01
CA PHE A 392 -5.01 -20.49 -17.97
C PHE A 392 -5.72 -19.53 -17.02
N ALA A 393 -4.93 -18.84 -16.20
CA ALA A 393 -5.34 -17.65 -15.46
C ALA A 393 -4.21 -16.62 -15.54
N GLY A 394 -4.51 -15.37 -15.88
CA GLY A 394 -3.52 -14.34 -16.11
C GLY A 394 -2.52 -14.67 -17.21
N GLY A 395 -2.90 -15.52 -18.17
CA GLY A 395 -2.03 -16.03 -19.23
C GLY A 395 -1.02 -17.12 -18.81
N ALA A 396 -1.02 -17.58 -17.55
CA ALA A 396 -0.11 -18.62 -17.06
C ALA A 396 -0.81 -20.00 -16.95
N PRO A 397 -0.11 -21.11 -17.25
CA PRO A 397 -0.68 -22.45 -17.25
C PRO A 397 -0.76 -23.04 -15.84
N ILE A 398 -1.96 -23.11 -15.26
CA ILE A 398 -2.18 -23.75 -13.94
C ILE A 398 -2.47 -25.24 -14.16
N HIS A 399 -1.63 -26.12 -13.60
CA HIS A 399 -1.79 -27.57 -13.73
C HIS A 399 -2.97 -28.09 -12.90
N MET A 400 -3.82 -28.92 -13.53
CA MET A 400 -5.05 -29.46 -12.95
C MET A 400 -4.86 -30.93 -12.52
N ALA A 401 -4.80 -31.19 -11.21
CA ALA A 401 -4.70 -32.55 -10.69
C ALA A 401 -5.93 -33.44 -10.97
N THR A 402 -7.14 -32.83 -10.96
CA THR A 402 -8.40 -33.50 -11.30
C THR A 402 -9.31 -32.57 -12.10
N CYS A 403 -10.07 -33.15 -13.04
CA CYS A 403 -11.08 -32.43 -13.82
C CYS A 403 -12.49 -32.57 -13.25
N ASP A 404 -12.59 -33.13 -12.05
CA ASP A 404 -13.84 -33.49 -11.40
C ASP A 404 -14.49 -32.22 -10.83
N GLY A 405 -15.63 -31.82 -11.42
CA GLY A 405 -16.39 -30.63 -11.04
C GLY A 405 -15.79 -29.27 -11.41
N SER A 406 -14.49 -29.20 -11.77
CA SER A 406 -13.74 -27.96 -11.98
C SER A 406 -13.86 -27.33 -13.38
N GLY A 407 -14.46 -28.05 -14.33
CA GLY A 407 -14.74 -27.53 -15.68
C GLY A 407 -13.47 -27.39 -16.53
N CYS A 408 -12.85 -28.53 -16.88
CA CYS A 408 -11.73 -28.59 -17.84
C CYS A 408 -12.13 -28.40 -19.31
N GLY A 409 -13.42 -28.20 -19.62
CA GLY A 409 -13.88 -27.89 -20.98
C GLY A 409 -13.50 -28.95 -22.02
N SER A 410 -12.98 -28.50 -23.16
CA SER A 410 -12.42 -29.35 -24.22
C SER A 410 -10.98 -28.91 -24.50
N PRO A 411 -9.98 -29.48 -23.80
CA PRO A 411 -8.61 -29.00 -23.86
C PRO A 411 -7.98 -29.04 -25.25
N VAL A 412 -7.30 -27.96 -25.61
CA VAL A 412 -6.52 -27.86 -26.84
C VAL A 412 -5.24 -28.70 -26.71
N LYS A 413 -5.10 -29.75 -27.51
CA LYS A 413 -3.91 -30.62 -27.48
C LYS A 413 -2.66 -29.89 -28.01
N VAL A 414 -1.64 -29.75 -27.19
CA VAL A 414 -0.33 -29.10 -27.47
C VAL A 414 0.83 -30.10 -27.23
N SER A 415 2.08 -29.71 -27.47
CA SER A 415 3.23 -30.54 -27.07
C SER A 415 3.69 -30.21 -25.65
N THR A 416 4.37 -31.16 -24.99
CA THR A 416 4.94 -30.94 -23.64
C THR A 416 5.89 -29.74 -23.62
N TRP A 417 6.66 -29.60 -24.70
CA TRP A 417 7.64 -28.56 -24.86
C TRP A 417 6.99 -27.17 -24.74
N SER A 418 5.83 -26.96 -25.38
CA SER A 418 5.13 -25.66 -25.38
C SER A 418 4.81 -25.15 -23.97
N VAL A 419 4.37 -26.05 -23.08
CA VAL A 419 4.05 -25.71 -21.68
C VAL A 419 5.34 -25.53 -20.87
N ALA A 420 6.32 -26.41 -21.06
CA ALA A 420 7.59 -26.36 -20.33
C ALA A 420 8.47 -25.13 -20.68
N THR A 421 8.39 -24.62 -21.91
CA THR A 421 9.11 -23.41 -22.35
C THR A 421 8.27 -22.13 -22.26
N LEU A 422 7.00 -22.24 -21.89
CA LEU A 422 6.06 -21.12 -21.73
C LEU A 422 5.93 -20.26 -23.01
N ASP A 423 5.94 -20.93 -24.17
CA ASP A 423 5.83 -20.27 -25.46
C ASP A 423 4.46 -19.57 -25.61
N HIS A 424 4.49 -18.24 -25.75
CA HIS A 424 3.30 -17.38 -25.67
C HIS A 424 2.48 -17.59 -24.37
N MET A 425 3.14 -17.86 -23.24
CA MET A 425 2.51 -17.99 -21.91
C MET A 425 3.25 -17.13 -20.87
N ASN A 426 2.54 -16.71 -19.82
CA ASN A 426 3.19 -16.06 -18.68
C ASN A 426 3.77 -17.11 -17.72
N PRO A 427 4.95 -16.86 -17.10
CA PRO A 427 5.57 -17.80 -16.15
C PRO A 427 4.86 -17.90 -14.80
N ALA A 428 4.04 -16.89 -14.47
CA ALA A 428 3.11 -16.88 -13.34
C ALA A 428 1.91 -15.98 -13.70
N PRO A 429 0.73 -16.15 -13.09
CA PRO A 429 -0.44 -15.33 -13.39
C PRO A 429 -0.16 -13.84 -13.13
N VAL A 430 -0.62 -12.98 -14.04
CA VAL A 430 -0.44 -11.52 -13.88
C VAL A 430 -1.29 -10.96 -12.72
N ASP A 431 -0.81 -9.84 -12.18
CA ASP A 431 -1.42 -9.12 -11.07
C ASP A 431 -2.91 -8.81 -11.31
N GLY A 432 -3.74 -9.14 -10.32
CA GLY A 432 -5.19 -8.99 -10.36
C GLY A 432 -5.98 -10.19 -10.89
N SER A 433 -5.32 -11.18 -11.50
CA SER A 433 -5.97 -12.44 -11.95
C SER A 433 -6.59 -13.18 -10.77
N THR A 434 -7.71 -13.87 -10.97
CA THR A 434 -8.40 -14.61 -9.90
C THR A 434 -8.68 -16.06 -10.25
N VAL A 435 -8.56 -16.93 -9.26
CA VAL A 435 -8.90 -18.36 -9.32
C VAL A 435 -9.82 -18.74 -8.17
N GLN A 436 -10.58 -19.81 -8.36
CA GLN A 436 -11.39 -20.42 -7.32
C GLN A 436 -11.11 -21.93 -7.28
N ASP A 437 -10.88 -22.49 -6.11
CA ASP A 437 -10.63 -23.94 -5.96
C ASP A 437 -11.93 -24.77 -5.87
N GLN A 438 -11.80 -26.05 -5.52
CA GLN A 438 -12.93 -26.99 -5.41
C GLN A 438 -13.73 -26.83 -4.11
N GLN A 439 -13.17 -26.18 -3.09
CA GLN A 439 -13.79 -25.81 -1.81
C GLN A 439 -14.58 -24.50 -1.96
N GLY A 440 -14.30 -23.74 -3.01
CA GLY A 440 -14.88 -22.43 -3.28
C GLY A 440 -14.04 -21.27 -2.74
N GLN A 441 -12.85 -21.54 -2.19
CA GLN A 441 -11.90 -20.51 -1.75
C GLN A 441 -11.40 -19.74 -2.97
N ILE A 442 -11.26 -18.42 -2.82
CA ILE A 442 -10.89 -17.53 -3.91
C ILE A 442 -9.49 -16.99 -3.65
N PHE A 443 -8.63 -17.07 -4.66
CA PHE A 443 -7.28 -16.54 -4.60
C PHE A 443 -7.09 -15.50 -5.70
N LYS A 444 -6.40 -14.41 -5.38
CA LYS A 444 -6.08 -13.32 -6.29
C LYS A 444 -4.57 -13.18 -6.40
N PHE A 445 -4.07 -13.12 -7.62
CA PHE A 445 -2.64 -13.10 -7.85
C PHE A 445 -2.06 -11.69 -7.70
N ALA A 446 -0.96 -11.61 -6.97
CA ALA A 446 -0.12 -10.42 -6.87
C ALA A 446 1.35 -10.87 -6.86
N GLY A 447 2.18 -10.31 -7.74
CA GLY A 447 3.58 -10.70 -7.89
C GLY A 447 3.74 -12.16 -8.28
N GLY A 448 2.73 -12.75 -8.94
CA GLY A 448 2.67 -14.18 -9.31
C GLY A 448 2.30 -15.15 -8.18
N ALA A 449 2.00 -14.69 -6.97
CA ALA A 449 1.62 -15.56 -5.83
C ALA A 449 0.10 -15.49 -5.51
N PRO A 450 -0.53 -16.60 -5.09
CA PRO A 450 -1.97 -16.67 -4.84
C PRO A 450 -2.35 -16.12 -3.44
N ILE A 451 -2.80 -14.87 -3.36
CA ILE A 451 -3.30 -14.27 -2.12
C ILE A 451 -4.73 -14.76 -1.85
N HIS A 452 -4.94 -15.41 -0.71
CA HIS A 452 -6.26 -15.91 -0.31
C HIS A 452 -7.21 -14.76 0.10
N MET A 453 -8.46 -14.81 -0.38
CA MET A 453 -9.47 -13.76 -0.21
C MET A 453 -10.60 -14.24 0.70
N ALA A 454 -10.86 -13.54 1.80
CA ALA A 454 -12.00 -13.86 2.68
C ALA A 454 -13.35 -13.56 2.02
N THR A 455 -13.46 -12.43 1.32
CA THR A 455 -14.66 -12.00 0.58
C THR A 455 -14.29 -11.25 -0.68
N CYS A 456 -15.23 -11.24 -1.64
CA CYS A 456 -15.09 -10.53 -2.91
C CYS A 456 -15.80 -9.17 -2.94
N ASP A 457 -16.38 -8.75 -1.82
CA ASP A 457 -17.13 -7.51 -1.70
C ASP A 457 -16.16 -6.32 -1.69
N GLY A 458 -16.37 -5.36 -2.61
CA GLY A 458 -15.52 -4.17 -2.79
C GLY A 458 -14.14 -4.43 -3.43
N SER A 459 -13.56 -5.63 -3.29
CA SER A 459 -12.21 -5.98 -3.75
C SER A 459 -12.10 -6.39 -5.23
N GLY A 460 -13.24 -6.61 -5.91
CA GLY A 460 -13.28 -6.85 -7.35
C GLY A 460 -12.63 -8.16 -7.78
N CYS A 461 -13.28 -9.29 -7.52
CA CYS A 461 -12.79 -10.62 -7.90
C CYS A 461 -13.02 -11.02 -9.36
N GLY A 462 -13.75 -10.23 -10.15
CA GLY A 462 -14.08 -10.57 -11.55
C GLY A 462 -14.87 -11.88 -11.67
N THR A 463 -14.50 -12.73 -12.63
CA THR A 463 -15.03 -14.10 -12.77
C THR A 463 -13.87 -15.09 -12.55
N PRO A 464 -13.71 -15.66 -11.34
CA PRO A 464 -12.56 -16.50 -11.03
C PRO A 464 -12.44 -17.75 -11.90
N VAL A 465 -11.22 -18.08 -12.31
CA VAL A 465 -10.91 -19.30 -13.06
C VAL A 465 -10.94 -20.50 -12.11
N LYS A 466 -11.88 -21.43 -12.34
CA LYS A 466 -12.02 -22.64 -11.50
C LYS A 466 -10.86 -23.62 -11.69
N VAL A 467 -10.12 -23.91 -10.64
CA VAL A 467 -8.93 -24.80 -10.58
C VAL A 467 -9.16 -25.93 -9.55
N SER A 468 -8.19 -26.84 -9.36
CA SER A 468 -8.24 -27.80 -8.25
C SER A 468 -7.52 -27.27 -7.01
N THR A 469 -7.91 -27.75 -5.82
CA THR A 469 -7.22 -27.39 -4.55
C THR A 469 -5.71 -27.60 -4.62
N TRP A 470 -5.32 -28.73 -5.23
CA TRP A 470 -3.94 -29.13 -5.39
C TRP A 470 -3.15 -28.12 -6.22
N SER A 471 -3.77 -27.49 -7.22
CA SER A 471 -3.12 -26.46 -8.05
C SER A 471 -2.55 -25.30 -7.23
N ILE A 472 -3.27 -24.87 -6.19
CA ILE A 472 -2.85 -23.77 -5.30
C ILE A 472 -1.74 -24.26 -4.35
N ALA A 473 -1.89 -25.47 -3.79
CA ALA A 473 -0.91 -26.03 -2.86
C ALA A 473 0.42 -26.44 -3.52
N ALA A 474 0.40 -26.87 -4.79
CA ALA A 474 1.57 -27.30 -5.53
C ALA A 474 2.40 -26.13 -6.08
N LEU A 475 1.78 -24.95 -6.28
CA LEU A 475 2.41 -23.73 -6.78
C LEU A 475 3.15 -23.88 -8.13
N GLU A 476 2.77 -24.88 -8.94
CA GLU A 476 3.32 -25.06 -10.28
C GLU A 476 2.93 -23.89 -11.18
N HIS A 477 3.93 -23.24 -11.77
CA HIS A 477 3.79 -21.95 -12.49
C HIS A 477 3.16 -20.84 -11.63
N MET A 478 3.40 -20.86 -10.32
CA MET A 478 3.10 -19.77 -9.39
C MET A 478 4.34 -19.44 -8.56
N ARG A 479 4.29 -18.35 -7.80
CA ARG A 479 5.30 -18.03 -6.78
C ARG A 479 4.77 -18.36 -5.40
N PRO A 480 5.61 -18.86 -4.47
CA PRO A 480 5.19 -19.14 -3.09
C PRO A 480 4.88 -17.87 -2.30
N TYR A 481 5.53 -16.76 -2.66
CA TYR A 481 5.35 -15.43 -2.08
C TYR A 481 5.38 -14.37 -3.20
N PRO A 482 4.69 -13.23 -3.04
CA PRO A 482 4.69 -12.16 -4.03
C PRO A 482 6.09 -11.65 -4.36
N MET A 483 6.29 -11.23 -5.61
CA MET A 483 7.51 -10.59 -6.08
C MET A 483 7.75 -9.24 -5.40
N ASP A 484 9.02 -8.96 -5.09
CA ASP A 484 9.48 -7.67 -4.59
C ASP A 484 9.02 -6.49 -5.46
N GLY A 485 8.46 -5.46 -4.83
CA GLY A 485 7.93 -4.27 -5.49
C GLY A 485 6.48 -4.36 -5.97
N THR A 486 5.86 -5.55 -6.00
CA THR A 486 4.40 -5.70 -6.19
C THR A 486 3.65 -4.93 -5.10
N THR A 487 2.55 -4.28 -5.46
CA THR A 487 1.69 -3.55 -4.54
C THR A 487 0.29 -4.15 -4.45
N ILE A 488 -0.27 -4.13 -3.24
CA ILE A 488 -1.67 -4.46 -2.94
C ILE A 488 -2.35 -3.29 -2.25
N ARG A 489 -3.68 -3.26 -2.31
CA ARG A 489 -4.52 -2.33 -1.54
C ARG A 489 -5.64 -3.12 -0.87
N ASP A 490 -5.90 -2.88 0.40
CA ASP A 490 -6.98 -3.54 1.13
C ASP A 490 -8.34 -2.83 0.98
N GLN A 491 -9.33 -3.27 1.77
CA GLN A 491 -10.68 -2.71 1.76
C GLN A 491 -10.80 -1.37 2.51
N GLN A 492 -9.86 -1.00 3.40
CA GLN A 492 -9.77 0.35 3.97
C GLN A 492 -9.07 1.34 3.02
N GLY A 493 -8.34 0.85 2.03
CA GLY A 493 -7.54 1.65 1.12
C GLY A 493 -6.08 1.79 1.54
N GLN A 494 -5.65 1.09 2.59
CA GLN A 494 -4.24 0.98 2.97
C GLN A 494 -3.48 0.28 1.85
N ILE A 495 -2.22 0.68 1.63
CA ILE A 495 -1.40 0.18 0.53
C ILE A 495 -0.19 -0.53 1.11
N PHE A 496 0.05 -1.75 0.66
CA PHE A 496 1.22 -2.52 1.06
C PHE A 496 2.06 -2.85 -0.17
N LYS A 497 3.38 -2.88 0.01
CA LYS A 497 4.36 -3.19 -1.03
C LYS A 497 5.20 -4.37 -0.59
N PHE A 498 5.32 -5.37 -1.43
CA PHE A 498 6.01 -6.60 -1.06
C PHE A 498 7.53 -6.41 -1.05
N VAL A 499 8.15 -6.85 0.04
CA VAL A 499 9.59 -6.81 0.28
C VAL A 499 9.99 -8.15 0.90
N GLY A 500 10.84 -8.91 0.22
CA GLY A 500 11.23 -10.26 0.65
C GLY A 500 10.02 -11.16 0.91
N GLY A 501 8.92 -11.00 0.15
CA GLY A 501 7.66 -11.73 0.33
C GLY A 501 6.71 -11.23 1.43
N ALA A 502 7.05 -10.18 2.20
CA ALA A 502 6.20 -9.62 3.26
C ALA A 502 5.52 -8.29 2.85
N PRO A 503 4.26 -8.02 3.27
CA PRO A 503 3.50 -6.84 2.87
C PRO A 503 3.86 -5.60 3.72
N VAL A 504 4.87 -4.82 3.31
CA VAL A 504 5.26 -3.59 4.02
C VAL A 504 4.24 -2.48 3.80
N HIS A 505 3.66 -1.93 4.87
CA HIS A 505 2.68 -0.84 4.80
C HIS A 505 3.32 0.48 4.34
N MET A 506 2.68 1.16 3.39
CA MET A 506 3.10 2.42 2.78
C MET A 506 2.19 3.56 3.28
N ALA A 507 2.74 4.57 3.95
CA ALA A 507 1.95 5.74 4.40
C ALA A 507 1.40 6.57 3.23
N THR A 508 2.11 6.59 2.11
CA THR A 508 1.74 7.35 0.90
C THR A 508 2.10 6.57 -0.36
N CYS A 509 1.71 7.06 -1.53
CA CYS A 509 2.07 6.47 -2.82
C CYS A 509 3.44 6.93 -3.39
N ASP A 510 4.29 7.51 -2.55
CA ASP A 510 5.66 7.89 -2.88
C ASP A 510 6.64 6.89 -2.23
N PRO A 511 7.67 6.33 -2.91
CA PRO A 511 8.00 6.44 -4.33
C PRO A 511 7.33 5.34 -5.16
N GLY A 512 6.12 5.63 -5.66
CA GLY A 512 5.42 4.85 -6.67
C GLY A 512 4.66 3.63 -6.13
N CYS A 513 3.32 3.74 -6.19
CA CYS A 513 2.37 2.63 -5.95
C CYS A 513 2.16 1.69 -7.14
N GLY A 514 2.52 2.09 -8.37
CA GLY A 514 2.06 1.37 -9.58
C GLY A 514 0.53 1.29 -9.65
N ALA A 515 -0.01 0.12 -9.96
CA ALA A 515 -1.45 -0.18 -9.91
C ALA A 515 -1.72 -1.27 -8.85
N PRO A 516 -2.01 -0.91 -7.58
CA PRO A 516 -2.14 -1.88 -6.50
C PRO A 516 -3.26 -2.89 -6.74
N VAL A 517 -2.97 -4.17 -6.51
CA VAL A 517 -3.96 -5.26 -6.61
C VAL A 517 -4.94 -5.17 -5.42
N PRO A 518 -6.26 -5.01 -5.64
CA PRO A 518 -7.20 -4.89 -4.54
C PRO A 518 -7.50 -6.26 -3.90
N VAL A 519 -7.21 -6.38 -2.60
CA VAL A 519 -7.35 -7.59 -1.76
C VAL A 519 -8.29 -7.31 -0.56
N SER A 520 -8.54 -8.31 0.28
CA SER A 520 -9.27 -8.10 1.54
C SER A 520 -8.31 -7.77 2.69
N THR A 521 -8.75 -7.00 3.69
CA THR A 521 -7.95 -6.69 4.89
C THR A 521 -7.55 -7.96 5.64
N TRP A 522 -8.46 -8.95 5.66
CA TRP A 522 -8.20 -10.28 6.20
C TRP A 522 -7.00 -10.96 5.53
N SER A 523 -6.81 -10.77 4.22
CA SER A 523 -5.68 -11.35 3.47
C SER A 523 -4.34 -10.87 4.03
N VAL A 524 -4.24 -9.58 4.35
CA VAL A 524 -3.01 -8.96 4.89
C VAL A 524 -2.75 -9.40 6.33
N SER A 525 -3.80 -9.64 7.13
CA SER A 525 -3.65 -10.12 8.51
C SER A 525 -3.38 -11.62 8.64
N HIS A 526 -3.87 -12.45 7.71
CA HIS A 526 -3.70 -13.91 7.76
C HIS A 526 -2.44 -14.41 7.04
N LEU A 527 -1.89 -13.62 6.12
CA LEU A 527 -0.60 -13.88 5.46
C LEU A 527 -0.52 -15.22 4.71
N ASP A 528 -1.66 -15.76 4.25
CA ASP A 528 -1.68 -16.93 3.36
C ASP A 528 -0.89 -16.62 2.08
N HIS A 529 0.17 -17.40 1.83
CA HIS A 529 1.17 -17.17 0.78
C HIS A 529 1.92 -15.82 0.88
N MET A 530 2.07 -15.27 2.08
CA MET A 530 2.91 -14.12 2.38
C MET A 530 3.83 -14.45 3.57
N LEU A 531 4.89 -13.67 3.77
CA LEU A 531 5.68 -13.74 4.99
C LEU A 531 5.26 -12.64 5.98
N ALA A 532 5.40 -12.93 7.27
CA ALA A 532 5.12 -11.97 8.34
C ALA A 532 6.18 -10.85 8.43
N VAL A 533 7.41 -11.14 8.00
CA VAL A 533 8.54 -10.21 7.95
C VAL A 533 9.37 -10.49 6.68
N PRO A 534 10.09 -9.50 6.12
CA PRO A 534 10.90 -9.71 4.91
C PRO A 534 11.99 -10.75 5.10
N MET A 535 12.25 -11.55 4.06
CA MET A 535 13.39 -12.49 4.02
C MET A 535 14.74 -11.80 4.22
N ASP A 536 15.67 -12.54 4.81
CA ASP A 536 17.08 -12.16 4.94
C ASP A 536 17.69 -11.79 3.57
N GLY A 537 18.36 -10.64 3.54
CA GLY A 537 18.99 -10.09 2.34
C GLY A 537 18.08 -9.26 1.44
N ALA A 538 16.76 -9.22 1.68
CA ALA A 538 15.87 -8.27 1.02
C ALA A 538 16.30 -6.82 1.34
N THR A 539 16.08 -5.90 0.41
CA THR A 539 16.52 -4.50 0.57
C THR A 539 15.42 -3.53 0.21
N VAL A 540 15.39 -2.40 0.93
CA VAL A 540 14.48 -1.27 0.66
C VAL A 540 15.25 0.03 0.56
N SER A 541 14.74 0.97 -0.21
CA SER A 541 15.19 2.36 -0.23
C SER A 541 14.05 3.28 0.19
N THR A 542 14.38 4.33 0.95
CA THR A 542 13.45 5.41 1.28
C THR A 542 13.59 6.57 0.30
N GLU A 543 12.58 7.42 0.24
CA GLU A 543 12.55 8.72 -0.45
C GLU A 543 13.73 9.63 -0.07
N ASN A 544 14.27 9.45 1.15
CA ASN A 544 15.46 10.14 1.66
C ASN A 544 16.80 9.57 1.11
N GLY A 545 16.74 8.55 0.25
CA GLY A 545 17.91 7.85 -0.30
C GLY A 545 18.62 6.90 0.69
N THR A 546 18.06 6.69 1.89
CA THR A 546 18.62 5.71 2.84
C THR A 546 18.20 4.30 2.40
N VAL A 547 19.16 3.38 2.35
CA VAL A 547 18.93 1.98 2.02
C VAL A 547 19.00 1.13 3.29
N TYR A 548 18.08 0.19 3.42
CA TYR A 548 18.08 -0.80 4.50
C TYR A 548 18.15 -2.21 3.91
N LYS A 549 18.76 -3.12 4.66
CA LYS A 549 18.85 -4.55 4.38
C LYS A 549 18.22 -5.33 5.52
N PHE A 550 17.27 -6.19 5.19
CA PHE A 550 16.61 -7.04 6.17
C PHE A 550 17.51 -8.21 6.56
N ALA A 551 17.57 -8.46 7.86
CA ALA A 551 18.13 -9.69 8.41
C ALA A 551 17.39 -10.01 9.71
N ALA A 552 17.05 -11.28 9.92
CA ALA A 552 16.20 -11.73 11.01
C ALA A 552 14.86 -10.95 11.11
N GLY A 553 14.30 -10.54 9.96
CA GLY A 553 13.11 -9.70 9.84
C GLY A 553 13.29 -8.20 10.16
N TYR A 554 14.47 -7.77 10.65
CA TYR A 554 14.74 -6.39 11.06
C TYR A 554 15.46 -5.58 9.97
N PRO A 555 15.06 -4.31 9.71
CA PRO A 555 15.73 -3.44 8.74
C PRO A 555 17.02 -2.79 9.30
N PHE A 556 18.19 -3.25 8.87
CA PHE A 556 19.48 -2.63 9.19
C PHE A 556 19.90 -1.61 8.12
N ARG A 557 20.45 -0.46 8.51
CA ARG A 557 20.86 0.60 7.57
C ARG A 557 22.14 0.25 6.82
N LEU A 558 22.25 0.76 5.59
CA LEU A 558 23.45 0.78 4.76
C LEU A 558 23.87 2.22 4.44
N SER A 559 25.16 2.50 4.63
CA SER A 559 25.80 3.82 4.46
C SER A 559 26.28 4.08 3.03
N GLY A 560 26.28 3.06 2.17
CA GLY A 560 26.60 3.19 0.76
C GLY A 560 26.40 1.90 -0.04
N CYS A 561 26.00 2.04 -1.30
CA CYS A 561 25.77 0.93 -2.22
C CYS A 561 26.91 0.78 -3.24
N SER A 562 27.99 0.11 -2.83
CA SER A 562 29.14 -0.22 -3.71
C SER A 562 29.00 -1.58 -4.41
N SER A 563 28.31 -2.56 -3.80
CA SER A 563 28.02 -3.87 -4.41
C SER A 563 26.82 -4.62 -3.78
N ASP A 564 26.58 -4.47 -2.48
CA ASP A 564 25.79 -5.45 -1.70
C ASP A 564 24.28 -5.12 -1.58
N CYS A 565 23.79 -4.10 -2.28
CA CYS A 565 22.41 -3.58 -2.16
C CYS A 565 21.38 -4.23 -3.09
N GLY A 566 21.78 -5.02 -4.10
CA GLY A 566 20.82 -5.59 -5.07
C GLY A 566 19.98 -4.53 -5.79
N PHE A 567 18.66 -4.75 -5.86
CA PHE A 567 17.67 -3.79 -6.34
C PHE A 567 16.72 -3.42 -5.19
N PRO A 568 16.98 -2.35 -4.43
CA PRO A 568 16.16 -1.99 -3.27
C PRO A 568 14.72 -1.64 -3.67
N VAL A 569 13.74 -2.17 -2.95
CA VAL A 569 12.33 -1.84 -3.14
C VAL A 569 12.05 -0.44 -2.57
N PRO A 570 11.53 0.52 -3.35
CA PRO A 570 11.27 1.86 -2.82
C PRO A 570 10.02 1.86 -1.93
N VAL A 571 10.18 2.24 -0.66
CA VAL A 571 9.14 2.35 0.38
C VAL A 571 9.18 3.75 1.04
N THR A 572 8.21 4.09 1.89
CA THR A 572 8.27 5.34 2.67
C THR A 572 9.21 5.24 3.87
N GLN A 573 9.81 6.34 4.31
CA GLN A 573 10.56 6.42 5.56
C GLN A 573 9.67 6.00 6.75
N TRP A 574 8.41 6.43 6.73
CA TRP A 574 7.39 6.02 7.70
C TRP A 574 7.28 4.49 7.83
N SER A 575 7.42 3.73 6.73
CA SER A 575 7.33 2.27 6.72
C SER A 575 8.40 1.60 7.59
N VAL A 576 9.65 2.05 7.48
CA VAL A 576 10.78 1.51 8.27
C VAL A 576 10.81 2.05 9.70
N ASP A 577 10.17 3.19 9.95
CA ASP A 577 10.02 3.74 11.29
C ASP A 577 8.88 3.05 12.08
N HIS A 578 7.76 2.73 11.43
CA HIS A 578 6.56 2.13 12.05
C HIS A 578 6.51 0.60 12.01
N ARG A 579 7.30 -0.03 11.11
CA ARG A 579 7.64 -1.46 11.15
C ARG A 579 6.46 -2.44 11.06
N GLU A 580 5.32 -2.01 10.52
CA GLU A 580 4.22 -2.91 10.21
C GLU A 580 4.67 -3.99 9.21
N HIS A 581 4.50 -5.26 9.58
CA HIS A 581 5.06 -6.43 8.89
C HIS A 581 6.60 -6.42 8.75
N MET A 582 7.29 -5.83 9.73
CA MET A 582 8.73 -5.97 9.96
C MET A 582 8.96 -6.42 11.41
N ALA A 583 10.18 -6.86 11.74
CA ALA A 583 10.52 -7.13 13.14
C ALA A 583 10.96 -5.84 13.85
N ASP A 584 10.39 -5.59 15.04
CA ASP A 584 10.83 -4.50 15.94
C ASP A 584 12.25 -4.72 16.48
N ARG A 585 12.68 -5.98 16.54
CA ARG A 585 14.00 -6.44 16.95
C ARG A 585 14.41 -7.65 16.10
N PRO A 586 15.71 -7.83 15.79
CA PRO A 586 16.17 -8.97 15.01
C PRO A 586 15.94 -10.29 15.75
N VAL A 587 15.36 -11.29 15.07
CA VAL A 587 15.23 -12.66 15.59
C VAL A 587 16.61 -13.31 15.80
N ASP A 588 16.73 -14.15 16.83
CA ASP A 588 17.99 -14.76 17.26
C ASP A 588 18.61 -15.73 16.24
N GLY A 589 19.94 -15.88 16.32
CA GLY A 589 20.71 -16.91 15.61
C GLY A 589 21.29 -16.50 14.25
N ILE A 590 21.02 -15.28 13.76
CA ILE A 590 21.56 -14.75 12.52
C ILE A 590 22.92 -14.07 12.77
N SER A 591 23.85 -14.27 11.84
CA SER A 591 25.16 -13.60 11.83
C SER A 591 25.15 -12.38 10.91
N LEU A 592 25.66 -11.24 11.36
CA LEU A 592 25.77 -9.98 10.61
C LEU A 592 27.23 -9.53 10.55
N VAL A 593 27.62 -8.76 9.54
CA VAL A 593 28.96 -8.17 9.47
C VAL A 593 28.89 -6.65 9.29
N ALA A 594 29.52 -5.90 10.18
CA ALA A 594 29.74 -4.47 9.99
C ALA A 594 30.55 -4.24 8.70
N ALA A 595 29.99 -3.53 7.74
CA ALA A 595 30.57 -3.33 6.41
C ALA A 595 31.86 -2.51 6.45
N ASP A 596 31.93 -1.59 7.40
CA ASP A 596 32.98 -0.59 7.64
C ASP A 596 34.16 -1.13 8.47
N THR A 597 33.93 -2.01 9.44
CA THR A 597 35.01 -2.60 10.26
C THR A 597 35.26 -4.09 10.04
N GLY A 598 34.38 -4.81 9.36
CA GLY A 598 34.48 -6.26 9.19
C GLY A 598 34.21 -7.07 10.47
N THR A 599 33.64 -6.43 11.50
CA THR A 599 33.27 -7.07 12.78
C THR A 599 32.05 -7.95 12.59
N LEU A 600 32.12 -9.21 13.04
CA LEU A 600 31.02 -10.16 13.08
C LEU A 600 30.17 -9.93 14.32
N TYR A 601 28.86 -9.82 14.14
CA TYR A 601 27.84 -9.79 15.18
C TYR A 601 26.92 -11.01 15.06
N ARG A 602 26.27 -11.40 16.15
CA ARG A 602 25.23 -12.44 16.16
C ARG A 602 23.97 -11.90 16.86
N THR A 603 22.80 -12.20 16.31
CA THR A 603 21.53 -11.83 16.92
C THR A 603 21.16 -12.77 18.08
N SER A 604 20.70 -12.21 19.19
CA SER A 604 20.55 -12.89 20.49
C SER A 604 19.66 -12.05 21.41
N GLY A 605 18.58 -12.62 21.97
CA GLY A 605 17.63 -11.91 22.83
C GLY A 605 16.90 -10.71 22.17
N GLY A 606 16.84 -10.65 20.84
CA GLY A 606 16.37 -9.44 20.13
C GLY A 606 17.43 -8.32 19.98
N PHE A 607 18.69 -8.62 20.24
CA PHE A 607 19.83 -7.70 20.21
C PHE A 607 20.97 -8.27 19.35
N THR A 608 22.05 -7.51 19.15
CA THR A 608 23.24 -7.95 18.39
C THR A 608 24.51 -7.93 19.23
N ASP A 609 25.05 -9.11 19.49
CA ASP A 609 26.28 -9.34 20.26
C ASP A 609 27.51 -9.35 19.33
N PRO A 610 28.59 -8.57 19.60
CA PRO A 610 29.83 -8.65 18.85
C PRO A 610 30.58 -9.97 19.16
N VAL A 611 30.94 -10.71 18.12
CA VAL A 611 31.63 -12.02 18.21
C VAL A 611 33.13 -11.91 17.91
N GLY A 612 33.56 -10.81 17.29
CA GLY A 612 34.96 -10.52 16.93
C GLY A 612 35.16 -10.25 15.43
N PRO A 613 36.40 -10.14 14.94
CA PRO A 613 36.66 -9.89 13.52
C PRO A 613 36.25 -11.10 12.66
N CYS A 614 35.59 -10.84 11.53
CA CYS A 614 35.08 -11.86 10.62
C CYS A 614 36.22 -12.75 10.05
N PRO A 615 36.31 -14.05 10.43
CA PRO A 615 37.38 -14.91 9.94
C PRO A 615 37.18 -15.22 8.45
N GLN A 616 38.28 -15.24 7.69
CA GLN A 616 38.28 -15.48 6.24
C GLN A 616 37.85 -16.90 5.82
N THR A 617 37.49 -17.77 6.76
CA THR A 617 37.08 -19.16 6.52
C THR A 617 35.56 -19.30 6.41
N SER A 618 35.07 -19.23 5.17
CA SER A 618 33.82 -19.79 4.59
C SER A 618 32.44 -19.56 5.24
N GLY A 619 32.30 -19.42 6.55
CA GLY A 619 31.00 -19.18 7.21
C GLY A 619 30.61 -17.70 7.25
N CYS A 620 31.58 -16.83 7.49
CA CYS A 620 31.35 -15.40 7.73
C CYS A 620 31.21 -14.56 6.43
N GLN A 621 31.56 -15.14 5.27
CA GLN A 621 31.45 -14.45 3.97
C GLN A 621 30.00 -14.31 3.47
N TRP A 622 29.07 -15.12 3.98
CA TRP A 622 27.66 -15.14 3.56
C TRP A 622 26.73 -14.35 4.51
N ALA A 623 27.26 -13.85 5.62
CA ALA A 623 26.53 -13.01 6.56
C ALA A 623 26.15 -11.67 5.89
N PRO A 624 24.91 -11.16 6.04
CA PRO A 624 24.53 -9.85 5.56
C PRO A 624 25.47 -8.76 6.08
N ARG A 625 25.97 -7.91 5.17
CA ARG A 625 26.68 -6.69 5.55
C ARG A 625 25.71 -5.57 5.87
N VAL A 626 26.00 -4.83 6.95
CA VAL A 626 25.20 -3.75 7.53
C VAL A 626 26.13 -2.66 8.07
N ASP A 627 25.66 -1.44 8.31
CA ASP A 627 26.48 -0.43 9.00
C ASP A 627 26.74 -0.82 10.46
N GLN A 628 27.96 -0.59 10.97
CA GLN A 628 28.28 -0.78 12.38
C GLN A 628 27.31 -0.05 13.32
N SER A 629 26.96 1.21 13.00
CA SER A 629 26.01 1.97 13.82
C SER A 629 24.67 1.25 13.97
N SER A 630 24.17 0.59 12.93
CA SER A 630 22.88 -0.14 12.95
C SER A 630 22.85 -1.32 13.92
N VAL A 631 24.01 -1.95 14.16
CA VAL A 631 24.14 -3.06 15.13
C VAL A 631 24.55 -2.56 16.52
N GLU A 632 25.28 -1.46 16.62
CA GLU A 632 25.56 -0.81 17.91
C GLU A 632 24.28 -0.28 18.57
N PHE A 633 23.36 0.32 17.80
CA PHE A 633 22.03 0.73 18.28
C PHE A 633 21.14 -0.43 18.75
N LEU A 634 21.47 -1.67 18.37
CA LEU A 634 20.77 -2.90 18.76
C LEU A 634 21.59 -3.76 19.74
N THR A 635 22.63 -3.24 20.36
CA THR A 635 23.25 -3.90 21.52
C THR A 635 22.27 -3.94 22.70
N ASP A 636 22.35 -4.98 23.54
CA ASP A 636 21.46 -5.18 24.69
C ASP A 636 21.41 -3.91 25.56
N PRO A 637 20.25 -3.24 25.71
CA PRO A 637 20.11 -2.07 26.55
C PRO A 637 20.46 -2.36 28.00
N SER A 638 20.33 -3.61 28.50
CA SER A 638 20.82 -3.94 29.86
C SER A 638 22.34 -3.85 30.00
N ALA A 639 23.08 -3.78 28.89
CA ALA A 639 24.53 -3.56 28.85
C ALA A 639 24.92 -2.09 28.59
N ASN A 640 23.96 -1.20 28.32
CA ASN A 640 24.15 0.27 28.24
C ASN A 640 23.40 1.05 29.33
N HIS A 641 22.42 0.43 29.98
CA HIS A 641 21.71 0.92 31.15
C HIS A 641 22.32 0.28 32.40
N GLY A 642 23.09 1.07 33.15
CA GLY A 642 23.39 0.69 34.52
C GLY A 642 22.10 0.58 35.36
N PRO A 643 22.11 -0.14 36.49
CA PRO A 643 20.97 -0.27 37.41
C PRO A 643 20.78 0.99 38.25
N LEU A 644 20.96 2.16 37.63
CA LEU A 644 20.82 3.49 38.20
C LEU A 644 19.36 3.98 38.12
N TYR A 645 18.41 3.06 38.12
CA TYR A 645 16.99 3.38 38.21
C TYR A 645 16.70 3.93 39.62
N GLY A 646 15.93 5.02 39.71
CA GLY A 646 15.73 5.82 40.92
C GLY A 646 16.82 6.86 41.19
N GLN A 647 17.99 6.72 40.55
CA GLN A 647 19.11 7.64 40.61
C GLN A 647 19.07 8.59 39.41
N LEU A 648 19.12 9.91 39.64
CA LEU A 648 19.25 10.87 38.55
C LEU A 648 20.61 10.65 37.88
N THR A 649 20.59 10.32 36.60
CA THR A 649 21.75 9.89 35.84
C THR A 649 21.80 10.63 34.51
N ARG A 650 22.98 11.11 34.13
CA ARG A 650 23.22 11.67 32.80
C ARG A 650 23.61 10.55 31.84
N TYR A 651 22.99 10.56 30.68
CA TYR A 651 23.28 9.69 29.56
C TYR A 651 23.70 10.55 28.36
N VAL A 652 24.34 9.92 27.38
CA VAL A 652 24.75 10.56 26.12
C VAL A 652 24.65 9.57 24.98
N ASN A 653 24.27 10.01 23.78
CA ASN A 653 24.16 9.14 22.61
C ASN A 653 25.42 9.15 21.72
N GLY A 654 25.32 8.57 20.52
CA GLY A 654 26.40 8.56 19.52
C GLY A 654 26.62 9.87 18.76
N SER A 655 25.60 10.74 18.70
CA SER A 655 25.66 12.09 18.12
C SER A 655 26.32 13.10 19.06
N GLY A 656 26.26 12.85 20.37
CA GLY A 656 26.74 13.73 21.43
C GLY A 656 25.62 14.40 22.23
N ASP A 657 24.36 14.11 21.94
CA ASP A 657 23.20 14.65 22.66
C ASP A 657 23.10 13.96 24.04
N HIS A 658 22.86 14.73 25.11
CA HIS A 658 22.65 14.19 26.45
C HIS A 658 21.16 14.00 26.77
N TYR A 659 20.90 13.18 27.79
CA TYR A 659 19.57 12.91 28.32
C TYR A 659 19.66 12.70 29.83
N SER A 660 18.77 13.29 30.61
CA SER A 660 18.74 13.16 32.08
C SER A 660 17.55 12.31 32.52
N ALA A 661 17.82 11.24 33.29
CA ALA A 661 16.77 10.32 33.70
C ALA A 661 16.98 9.68 35.07
N THR A 662 15.87 9.27 35.68
CA THR A 662 15.79 8.35 36.83
C THR A 662 15.27 6.96 36.44
N GLY A 663 15.11 6.69 35.14
CA GLY A 663 14.44 5.48 34.64
C GLY A 663 14.84 5.11 33.22
N SER A 664 13.89 4.56 32.45
CA SER A 664 14.09 4.18 31.05
C SER A 664 14.56 5.37 30.20
N VAL A 665 15.59 5.16 29.38
CA VAL A 665 16.09 6.14 28.40
C VAL A 665 15.91 5.61 26.97
N PRO A 666 15.85 6.49 25.94
CA PRO A 666 15.74 6.03 24.57
C PRO A 666 16.92 5.11 24.14
N PRO A 667 16.70 4.17 23.21
CA PRO A 667 17.79 3.36 22.64
C PRO A 667 18.92 4.24 22.06
N GLY A 668 20.17 3.78 22.21
CA GLY A 668 21.36 4.50 21.74
C GLY A 668 22.00 5.45 22.75
N TYR A 669 21.40 5.67 23.92
CA TYR A 669 21.99 6.42 25.03
C TYR A 669 22.78 5.51 25.99
N ARG A 670 24.01 5.88 26.32
CA ARG A 670 24.88 5.22 27.32
C ARG A 670 25.00 6.09 28.58
N ALA A 671 25.02 5.49 29.77
CA ALA A 671 25.15 6.26 31.01
C ALA A 671 26.56 6.83 31.19
N GLU A 672 26.68 8.15 31.35
CA GLU A 672 27.95 8.80 31.69
C GLU A 672 28.25 8.69 33.19
N GLY A 673 27.25 8.96 34.03
CA GLY A 673 27.37 8.84 35.48
C GLY A 673 26.21 9.47 36.27
N PRO A 674 26.16 9.20 37.57
CA PRO A 674 25.09 9.65 38.46
C PRO A 674 25.28 11.11 38.88
N LEU A 675 24.15 11.82 38.95
CA LEU A 675 24.01 13.19 39.45
C LEU A 675 23.42 13.22 40.89
N GLY A 676 23.14 12.06 41.49
CA GLY A 676 22.62 11.89 42.85
C GLY A 676 21.27 11.17 42.89
N GLN A 677 20.64 11.12 44.06
CA GLN A 677 19.29 10.57 44.24
C GLN A 677 18.29 11.73 44.38
N LEU A 678 17.12 11.58 43.75
CA LEU A 678 15.95 12.45 43.96
C LEU A 678 15.04 11.84 45.04
N ASP A 679 14.22 12.66 45.69
CA ASP A 679 13.13 12.13 46.52
C ASP A 679 11.99 11.65 45.61
N LEU A 680 11.55 10.41 45.81
CA LEU A 680 10.49 9.80 45.00
C LEU A 680 9.11 10.40 45.30
N VAL A 681 8.96 11.09 46.44
CA VAL A 681 7.72 11.79 46.83
C VAL A 681 8.02 13.26 47.17
N GLN A 682 6.98 14.10 47.14
CA GLN A 682 7.14 15.52 47.46
C GLN A 682 7.14 15.74 48.98
N GLU A 683 8.31 15.96 49.55
CA GLU A 683 8.50 16.29 50.97
C GLU A 683 8.67 17.82 51.20
N PRO A 684 8.45 18.33 52.43
CA PRO A 684 8.67 19.73 52.76
C PRO A 684 10.12 20.19 52.50
N GLY A 685 10.29 21.27 51.74
CA GLY A 685 11.61 21.75 51.31
C GLY A 685 12.15 21.06 50.05
N THR A 686 11.25 20.41 49.27
CA THR A 686 11.54 19.86 47.94
C THR A 686 10.62 20.44 46.87
N HIS A 687 11.09 20.45 45.63
CA HIS A 687 10.33 20.83 44.44
C HIS A 687 10.56 19.82 43.30
N PRO A 688 9.58 19.63 42.39
CA PRO A 688 9.68 18.63 41.32
C PRO A 688 10.71 19.01 40.25
N LEU A 689 11.35 18.00 39.68
CA LEU A 689 12.17 18.08 38.48
C LEU A 689 11.49 17.29 37.35
N TYR A 690 11.33 17.91 36.19
CA TYR A 690 10.68 17.34 35.01
C TYR A 690 11.67 17.19 33.85
N ALA A 691 11.51 16.11 33.08
CA ALA A 691 12.13 15.98 31.76
C ALA A 691 11.21 16.61 30.70
N CYS A 692 11.76 17.46 29.85
CA CYS A 692 11.04 18.29 28.89
C CYS A 692 11.61 18.13 27.47
N GLN A 693 10.78 18.18 26.44
CA GLN A 693 11.21 17.98 25.05
C GLN A 693 10.95 19.22 24.19
N ASN A 694 11.97 19.70 23.47
CA ASN A 694 11.82 20.79 22.49
C ASN A 694 12.35 20.37 21.11
N GLY A 695 11.47 19.80 20.30
CA GLY A 695 11.84 19.21 19.02
C GLY A 695 12.65 17.92 19.23
N ALA A 696 13.91 17.92 18.79
CA ALA A 696 14.83 16.80 19.01
C ALA A 696 15.60 16.89 20.35
N GLU A 697 15.62 18.07 20.98
CA GLU A 697 16.35 18.33 22.23
C GLU A 697 15.55 17.89 23.46
N GLU A 698 16.23 17.33 24.46
CA GLU A 698 15.71 17.12 25.82
C GLU A 698 16.33 18.14 26.78
N PHE A 699 15.63 18.49 27.85
CA PHE A 699 16.16 19.30 28.93
C PHE A 699 15.37 19.14 30.24
N SER A 700 16.09 19.19 31.36
CA SER A 700 15.49 19.24 32.70
C SER A 700 14.87 20.61 33.02
N SER A 701 13.70 20.65 33.65
CA SER A 701 13.09 21.89 34.19
C SER A 701 12.41 21.68 35.53
N VAL A 702 12.43 22.70 36.38
CA VAL A 702 11.68 22.75 37.66
C VAL A 702 10.26 23.30 37.50
N ARG A 703 9.82 23.58 36.27
CA ARG A 703 8.49 24.10 35.94
C ARG A 703 7.59 23.02 35.37
N ASP A 704 6.37 22.94 35.88
CA ASP A 704 5.34 21.98 35.43
C ASP A 704 4.90 22.21 33.98
N ASP A 705 4.96 23.46 33.52
CA ASP A 705 4.73 23.88 32.14
C ASP A 705 5.92 23.64 31.19
N CYS A 706 7.03 23.06 31.68
CA CYS A 706 8.24 22.79 30.90
C CYS A 706 8.72 24.01 30.07
N GLU A 707 8.60 25.22 30.62
CA GLU A 707 8.99 26.48 29.95
C GLU A 707 8.22 26.75 28.64
N GLY A 708 7.04 26.12 28.46
CA GLY A 708 6.21 26.16 27.26
C GLY A 708 6.42 24.98 26.30
N SER A 709 7.28 24.02 26.65
CA SER A 709 7.54 22.80 25.87
C SER A 709 6.73 21.60 26.37
N PRO A 710 6.53 20.54 25.56
CA PRO A 710 6.02 19.26 26.02
C PRO A 710 6.80 18.67 27.20
N ARG A 711 6.07 18.20 28.22
CA ARG A 711 6.61 17.45 29.36
C ARG A 711 6.65 15.95 29.07
N ILE A 712 7.82 15.34 29.21
CA ILE A 712 8.03 13.89 29.05
C ILE A 712 7.62 13.17 30.35
N ALA A 713 8.24 13.53 31.48
CA ALA A 713 8.10 12.82 32.75
C ALA A 713 8.34 13.75 33.95
N LEU A 714 7.90 13.31 35.14
CA LEU A 714 8.43 13.75 36.43
C LEU A 714 9.61 12.83 36.76
N LEU A 715 10.80 13.39 36.95
CA LEU A 715 12.01 12.63 37.30
C LEU A 715 12.08 12.32 38.81
N GLY A 716 11.55 13.22 39.65
CA GLY A 716 11.56 13.13 41.12
C GLY A 716 11.56 14.54 41.72
N HIS A 717 11.96 14.67 42.98
CA HIS A 717 12.02 15.96 43.68
C HIS A 717 13.45 16.29 44.13
N LEU A 718 13.84 17.55 43.91
CA LEU A 718 15.10 18.15 44.35
C LEU A 718 14.88 18.88 45.67
N TYR A 719 15.87 18.86 46.56
CA TYR A 719 15.88 19.69 47.77
C TYR A 719 16.18 21.15 47.42
N ASP A 720 15.50 22.08 48.11
CA ASP A 720 15.68 23.53 47.94
C ASP A 720 17.06 24.01 48.45
N SER A 721 17.65 23.30 49.40
CA SER A 721 18.93 23.64 50.02
C SER A 721 19.62 22.42 50.64
N PRO A 722 20.96 22.40 50.75
CA PRO A 722 21.67 21.30 51.38
C PRO A 722 21.48 21.31 52.91
N ALA A 723 21.07 20.18 53.47
CA ALA A 723 20.90 20.01 54.91
C ALA A 723 22.26 19.99 55.64
N SER A 724 22.42 20.79 56.71
CA SER A 724 23.68 20.90 57.47
C SER A 724 24.08 19.64 58.22
N ASP A 725 23.08 18.87 58.67
CA ASP A 725 23.24 17.67 59.49
C ASP A 725 22.68 16.41 58.78
N GLY A 726 22.50 16.51 57.46
CA GLY A 726 21.93 15.45 56.61
C GLY A 726 22.98 14.60 55.88
N PRO A 727 22.55 13.75 54.92
CA PRO A 727 23.46 13.06 54.01
C PRO A 727 24.23 14.09 53.15
N PRO A 728 25.37 13.71 52.52
CA PRO A 728 26.03 14.56 51.53
C PRO A 728 25.03 14.95 50.44
N MET A 729 25.07 16.21 50.00
CA MET A 729 24.19 16.75 48.97
C MET A 729 25.01 17.24 47.78
N LEU A 730 24.50 17.04 46.56
CA LEU A 730 25.07 17.53 45.30
C LEU A 730 24.19 18.63 44.74
N ALA A 731 24.79 19.71 44.25
CA ALA A 731 24.08 20.68 43.43
C ALA A 731 23.95 20.14 42.00
N VAL A 732 22.78 20.31 41.37
CA VAL A 732 22.56 19.97 39.96
C VAL A 732 22.24 21.23 39.18
N TYR A 733 23.01 21.48 38.12
CA TYR A 733 22.93 22.66 37.26
C TYR A 733 22.45 22.26 35.87
N ARG A 734 21.56 23.05 35.28
CA ARG A 734 21.29 22.96 33.84
C ARG A 734 22.35 23.73 33.08
N CYS A 735 22.99 23.03 32.17
CA CYS A 735 24.09 23.50 31.36
C CYS A 735 23.73 23.48 29.88
N LYS A 736 24.45 24.27 29.09
CA LYS A 736 24.25 24.39 27.64
C LYS A 736 25.56 24.53 26.89
N ASP A 737 25.75 23.73 25.85
CA ASP A 737 26.84 23.98 24.90
C ASP A 737 26.47 25.15 23.98
N GLY A 738 27.09 26.31 24.21
CA GLY A 738 26.89 27.51 23.38
C GLY A 738 27.35 27.38 21.92
N THR A 739 27.97 26.26 21.52
CA THR A 739 28.40 25.97 20.14
C THR A 739 27.45 25.00 19.42
N ALA A 740 26.94 24.00 20.14
CA ALA A 740 26.03 22.98 19.60
C ALA A 740 24.54 23.34 19.79
N GLY A 741 24.20 24.11 20.84
CA GLY A 741 22.82 24.48 21.20
C GLY A 741 22.17 23.54 22.22
N GLU A 742 22.83 22.42 22.50
CA GLU A 742 22.39 21.27 23.29
C GLU A 742 22.41 21.52 24.82
N HIS A 743 21.50 20.88 25.56
CA HIS A 743 21.36 21.01 27.01
C HIS A 743 21.72 19.72 27.73
N PHE A 744 22.43 19.84 28.85
CA PHE A 744 22.81 18.73 29.70
C PHE A 744 22.84 19.15 31.17
N ASP A 745 22.66 18.22 32.09
CA ASP A 745 22.81 18.52 33.53
C ASP A 745 24.22 18.21 34.03
N SER A 746 24.72 18.99 34.99
CA SER A 746 26.04 18.77 35.59
C SER A 746 26.04 19.03 37.09
N THR A 747 26.98 18.41 37.80
CA THR A 747 27.30 18.73 39.19
C THR A 747 28.46 19.73 39.31
N ASP A 748 29.11 20.11 38.20
CA ASP A 748 30.11 21.17 38.18
C ASP A 748 29.43 22.54 38.15
N PRO A 749 29.66 23.44 39.13
CA PRO A 749 29.16 24.82 39.11
C PRO A 749 29.73 25.67 37.95
N LYS A 750 30.65 25.14 37.15
CA LYS A 750 31.15 25.74 35.90
C LYS A 750 30.66 25.01 34.65
N CYS A 751 29.72 24.09 34.78
CA CYS A 751 29.15 23.33 33.66
C CYS A 751 30.20 22.68 32.75
N GLU A 752 31.26 22.10 33.32
CA GLU A 752 32.36 21.46 32.57
C GLU A 752 33.05 22.42 31.56
N GLY A 753 32.97 23.74 31.81
CA GLY A 753 33.49 24.81 30.94
C GLY A 753 32.49 25.32 29.90
N LYS A 754 31.23 24.86 29.93
CA LYS A 754 30.12 25.32 29.09
C LYS A 754 29.31 26.44 29.77
N VAL A 755 28.17 26.81 29.20
CA VAL A 755 27.30 27.86 29.77
C VAL A 755 26.43 27.27 30.86
N GLN A 756 26.47 27.84 32.06
CA GLN A 756 25.49 27.57 33.12
C GLN A 756 24.22 28.39 32.85
N GLU A 757 23.07 27.74 32.72
CA GLU A 757 21.77 28.42 32.60
C GLU A 757 21.14 28.65 33.97
N SER A 758 21.09 27.61 34.81
CA SER A 758 20.45 27.67 36.12
C SER A 758 21.03 26.66 37.11
N LEU A 759 20.84 26.90 38.40
CA LEU A 759 20.84 25.85 39.42
C LEU A 759 19.43 25.28 39.43
N LEU A 760 19.29 23.96 39.24
CA LEU A 760 18.00 23.28 39.34
C LEU A 760 17.66 23.05 40.82
N GLY A 761 18.59 22.50 41.60
CA GLY A 761 18.40 22.24 43.03
C GLY A 761 19.48 21.30 43.58
N TYR A 762 19.14 20.56 44.64
CA TYR A 762 20.07 19.64 45.29
C TYR A 762 19.54 18.19 45.33
N THR A 763 20.39 17.23 44.95
CA THR A 763 20.17 15.78 45.09
C THR A 763 20.90 15.24 46.32
N ILE A 764 20.46 14.10 46.86
CA ILE A 764 21.28 13.34 47.82
C ILE A 764 22.48 12.79 47.06
N GLY A 765 23.68 13.14 47.52
CA GLY A 765 24.96 12.80 46.92
C GLY A 765 25.40 11.36 47.15
N TYR A 766 24.50 10.40 46.95
CA TYR A 766 24.78 8.96 47.00
C TYR A 766 24.73 8.33 45.60
N GLY A 767 25.71 7.48 45.28
CA GLY A 767 25.78 6.73 44.04
C GLY A 767 25.52 5.25 44.27
N ALA A 768 24.64 4.63 43.49
CA ALA A 768 24.42 3.19 43.55
C ALA A 768 25.65 2.46 42.98
N LEU A 769 26.32 1.67 43.81
CA LEU A 769 27.47 0.85 43.41
C LEU A 769 26.98 -0.55 43.08
N THR A 770 27.24 -1.03 41.87
CA THR A 770 26.79 -2.37 41.43
C THR A 770 27.95 -3.19 40.92
N ARG A 771 27.98 -4.47 41.28
CA ARG A 771 28.82 -5.51 40.69
C ARG A 771 28.08 -6.07 39.47
N TYR A 772 28.78 -6.15 38.36
CA TYR A 772 28.32 -6.73 37.10
C TYR A 772 29.19 -7.94 36.77
N THR A 773 28.65 -8.89 36.01
CA THR A 773 29.34 -10.09 35.53
C THR A 773 29.25 -10.20 34.01
N HIS A 774 30.32 -10.64 33.36
CA HIS A 774 30.40 -10.96 31.94
C HIS A 774 30.57 -12.47 31.76
N GLN A 775 29.65 -13.11 31.02
CA GLN A 775 29.63 -14.57 30.83
C GLN A 775 30.35 -15.07 29.56
N GLY A 776 30.93 -14.17 28.75
CA GLY A 776 31.79 -14.57 27.64
C GLY A 776 33.11 -15.20 28.13
N ALA A 777 33.98 -15.58 27.20
CA ALA A 777 35.34 -16.01 27.52
C ALA A 777 36.34 -14.89 27.14
N PRO A 778 37.08 -14.28 28.08
CA PRO A 778 37.11 -14.56 29.52
C PRO A 778 35.86 -14.07 30.28
N SER A 779 35.52 -14.80 31.34
CA SER A 779 34.54 -14.36 32.35
C SER A 779 35.19 -13.27 33.20
N ASP A 780 34.44 -12.23 33.56
CA ASP A 780 34.98 -11.08 34.29
C ASP A 780 33.92 -10.40 35.18
N HIS A 781 34.36 -9.65 36.20
CA HIS A 781 33.49 -8.84 37.05
C HIS A 781 33.89 -7.37 37.05
N TRP A 782 32.92 -6.48 36.91
CA TRP A 782 33.13 -5.03 36.97
C TRP A 782 32.26 -4.43 38.06
N THR A 783 32.87 -3.79 39.06
CA THR A 783 32.13 -2.98 40.05
C THR A 783 32.23 -1.49 39.73
N THR A 784 31.09 -0.80 39.58
CA THR A 784 31.04 0.61 39.17
C THR A 784 29.74 1.31 39.58
N THR A 785 29.76 2.64 39.65
CA THR A 785 28.57 3.51 39.79
C THR A 785 28.12 4.11 38.45
N ARG A 786 28.69 3.65 37.34
CA ARG A 786 28.34 4.03 35.96
C ARG A 786 27.77 2.80 35.24
N ALA A 787 27.46 2.90 33.95
CA ALA A 787 27.30 1.69 33.14
C ALA A 787 28.62 0.89 33.11
N ALA A 788 28.52 -0.44 33.18
CA ALA A 788 29.59 -1.33 32.73
C ALA A 788 29.61 -1.38 31.19
N GLY A 789 30.61 -2.02 30.60
CA GLY A 789 30.73 -2.14 29.15
C GLY A 789 29.72 -3.11 28.54
N ALA A 790 29.60 -3.06 27.21
CA ALA A 790 28.77 -4.01 26.44
C ALA A 790 29.11 -5.47 26.81
N GLY A 791 28.07 -6.28 27.03
CA GLY A 791 28.18 -7.69 27.45
C GLY A 791 28.19 -7.93 28.96
N TYR A 792 28.43 -6.91 29.80
CA TYR A 792 28.31 -7.04 31.26
C TYR A 792 26.85 -6.91 31.68
N ARG A 793 26.40 -7.78 32.59
CA ARG A 793 25.06 -7.74 33.19
C ARG A 793 25.16 -7.43 34.67
N PRO A 794 24.28 -6.59 35.24
CA PRO A 794 24.22 -6.41 36.69
C PRO A 794 24.06 -7.77 37.40
N GLU A 795 24.79 -7.95 38.49
CA GLU A 795 24.77 -9.18 39.28
C GLU A 795 24.16 -8.91 40.65
N ILE A 796 24.67 -7.88 41.35
CA ILE A 796 24.21 -7.53 42.70
C ILE A 796 24.52 -6.08 43.06
N ALA A 797 23.60 -5.43 43.79
CA ALA A 797 23.83 -4.12 44.38
C ALA A 797 24.83 -4.22 45.55
N MET A 798 25.93 -3.48 45.44
CA MET A 798 26.97 -3.45 46.48
C MET A 798 26.68 -2.41 47.58
N GLY A 799 25.59 -1.65 47.48
CA GLY A 799 25.23 -0.56 48.39
C GLY A 799 25.48 0.81 47.75
N MET A 800 25.52 1.88 48.56
CA MET A 800 25.72 3.25 48.07
C MET A 800 26.99 3.90 48.59
N VAL A 801 27.77 4.48 47.67
CA VAL A 801 28.94 5.33 47.94
C VAL A 801 28.54 6.79 48.04
N SER A 802 29.36 7.63 48.68
CA SER A 802 29.23 9.08 48.55
C SER A 802 29.78 9.54 47.20
N LEU A 803 29.04 10.39 46.49
CA LEU A 803 29.53 11.09 45.29
C LEU A 803 30.36 12.34 45.67
N VAL A 804 30.24 12.81 46.91
CA VAL A 804 31.01 13.94 47.45
C VAL A 804 32.11 13.42 48.37
N GLY A 805 33.35 13.82 48.11
CA GLY A 805 34.48 13.52 49.01
C GLY A 805 34.42 14.36 50.29
N GLY A 806 34.62 13.72 51.44
CA GLY A 806 34.57 14.38 52.75
C GLY A 806 35.47 13.74 53.82
N PRO A 807 35.54 14.32 55.03
CA PRO A 807 36.30 13.75 56.14
C PRO A 807 35.89 12.30 56.43
N GLY A 808 36.85 11.40 56.64
CA GLY A 808 36.58 9.98 56.90
C GLY A 808 36.06 9.20 55.69
N THR A 809 36.33 9.67 54.46
CA THR A 809 36.05 8.94 53.22
C THR A 809 37.31 8.77 52.36
N ARG A 810 37.30 7.77 51.48
CA ARG A 810 38.36 7.43 50.53
C ARG A 810 37.80 7.20 49.14
N ALA A 811 38.45 7.74 48.13
CA ALA A 811 38.00 7.63 46.74
C ALA A 811 38.17 6.19 46.23
N LEU A 812 37.17 5.73 45.47
CA LEU A 812 37.20 4.49 44.72
C LEU A 812 37.39 4.80 43.24
N TYR A 813 38.24 4.02 42.58
CA TYR A 813 38.51 4.12 41.15
C TYR A 813 38.24 2.80 40.46
N SER A 814 37.54 2.84 39.32
CA SER A 814 37.41 1.70 38.42
C SER A 814 38.63 1.70 37.48
N CYS A 815 39.30 0.55 37.44
CA CYS A 815 40.59 0.33 36.79
C CYS A 815 40.52 -0.92 35.90
N ARG A 816 41.36 -0.98 34.87
CA ARG A 816 41.45 -2.10 33.92
C ARG A 816 42.90 -2.53 33.68
N SER A 817 43.16 -3.82 33.82
CA SER A 817 44.45 -4.46 33.53
C SER A 817 44.25 -5.57 32.49
N GLY A 818 44.53 -5.28 31.21
CA GLY A 818 44.21 -6.20 30.13
C GLY A 818 42.70 -6.34 29.94
N SER A 819 42.16 -7.50 30.30
CA SER A 819 40.73 -7.85 30.24
C SER A 819 40.09 -8.06 31.63
N ASP A 820 40.75 -7.62 32.69
CA ASP A 820 40.33 -7.74 34.08
C ASP A 820 40.02 -6.33 34.62
N GLU A 821 38.79 -6.13 35.08
CA GLU A 821 38.36 -4.92 35.76
C GLU A 821 38.48 -5.04 37.28
N PHE A 822 39.00 -4.01 37.93
CA PHE A 822 39.15 -4.01 39.38
C PHE A 822 38.90 -2.63 40.00
N THR A 823 38.55 -2.63 41.28
CA THR A 823 38.41 -1.38 42.07
C THR A 823 39.72 -1.09 42.80
N SER A 824 40.23 0.15 42.70
CA SER A 824 41.42 0.61 43.42
C SER A 824 41.13 1.78 44.35
N LEU A 825 41.96 1.91 45.38
CA LEU A 825 42.06 3.12 46.22
C LEU A 825 43.10 4.12 45.68
N GLN A 826 43.91 3.72 44.69
CA GLN A 826 44.99 4.53 44.14
C GLN A 826 44.52 5.29 42.90
N ALA A 827 44.79 6.60 42.87
CA ALA A 827 44.29 7.49 41.80
C ALA A 827 44.96 7.24 40.43
N ASP A 828 46.09 6.55 40.40
CA ASP A 828 46.84 6.04 39.25
C ASP A 828 46.57 4.55 38.97
N CYS A 829 45.53 3.97 39.61
CA CYS A 829 45.07 2.60 39.38
C CYS A 829 46.16 1.51 39.53
N GLU A 830 47.08 1.67 40.51
CA GLU A 830 48.18 0.72 40.73
C GLU A 830 49.10 0.56 39.49
N GLY A 831 49.12 1.55 38.60
CA GLY A 831 49.83 1.56 37.32
C GLY A 831 49.03 1.01 36.13
N ALA A 832 47.78 0.60 36.33
CA ALA A 832 46.86 0.12 35.29
C ALA A 832 46.05 1.27 34.65
N THR A 833 45.18 0.94 33.69
CA THR A 833 44.35 1.94 33.01
C THR A 833 43.21 2.40 33.92
N LYS A 834 43.13 3.70 34.19
CA LYS A 834 42.00 4.30 34.91
C LYS A 834 40.80 4.49 33.98
N LEU A 835 39.67 3.88 34.32
CA LEU A 835 38.41 4.04 33.60
C LEU A 835 37.61 5.23 34.17
N ALA A 836 37.37 5.24 35.48
CA ALA A 836 36.57 6.28 36.13
C ALA A 836 36.87 6.41 37.63
N GLY A 837 36.51 7.57 38.21
CA GLY A 837 36.17 7.63 39.63
C GLY A 837 34.75 7.13 39.84
N ILE A 838 34.55 6.27 40.84
CA ILE A 838 33.27 5.59 41.15
C ILE A 838 32.79 5.93 42.58
N GLY A 839 32.97 7.18 42.98
CA GLY A 839 32.58 7.71 44.29
C GLY A 839 33.59 7.48 45.41
N TRP A 840 33.11 7.59 46.65
CA TRP A 840 33.88 7.56 47.88
C TRP A 840 33.23 6.60 48.89
N ALA A 841 34.02 5.66 49.42
CA ALA A 841 33.63 4.81 50.53
C ALA A 841 34.04 5.44 51.86
N TRP A 842 33.29 5.19 52.94
CA TRP A 842 33.67 5.61 54.29
C TRP A 842 34.78 4.71 54.86
N GLU A 843 35.64 5.28 55.71
CA GLU A 843 36.73 4.50 56.33
C GLU A 843 36.28 3.64 57.52
N ALA A 844 35.08 3.92 58.04
CA ALA A 844 34.40 3.20 59.11
C ALA A 844 32.89 3.17 58.83
N PRO A 845 32.10 2.29 59.49
CA PRO A 845 30.64 2.33 59.42
C PRO A 845 30.08 3.71 59.76
N VAL A 846 29.11 4.18 58.98
CA VAL A 846 28.51 5.51 59.17
C VAL A 846 27.68 5.52 60.44
N ALA A 847 27.90 6.50 61.32
CA ALA A 847 27.19 6.57 62.59
C ALA A 847 25.68 6.81 62.37
N GLY A 848 24.84 5.89 62.87
CA GLY A 848 23.38 5.98 62.74
C GLY A 848 22.81 5.55 61.38
N VAL A 849 23.65 5.16 60.42
CA VAL A 849 23.22 4.69 59.09
C VAL A 849 23.76 3.27 58.85
N PRO A 850 22.91 2.28 58.52
CA PRO A 850 23.37 0.91 58.31
C PRO A 850 24.39 0.87 57.17
N SER A 851 25.50 0.16 57.39
CA SER A 851 26.66 0.18 56.51
C SER A 851 27.18 -1.24 56.25
N LEU A 852 27.64 -1.49 55.02
CA LEU A 852 28.29 -2.74 54.61
C LEU A 852 29.78 -2.51 54.31
N PRO A 853 30.68 -3.43 54.67
CA PRO A 853 32.08 -3.38 54.23
C PRO A 853 32.19 -3.79 52.76
N LEU A 854 33.17 -3.22 52.03
CA LEU A 854 33.55 -3.63 50.69
C LEU A 854 34.97 -4.19 50.69
N TYR A 855 35.13 -5.44 50.24
CA TYR A 855 36.42 -6.09 50.07
C TYR A 855 36.74 -6.24 48.58
N ARG A 856 37.98 -5.97 48.18
CA ARG A 856 38.50 -6.43 46.90
C ARG A 856 38.94 -7.88 47.05
N CYS A 857 38.42 -8.71 46.17
CA CYS A 857 38.57 -10.15 46.15
C CYS A 857 39.20 -10.58 44.82
N ARG A 858 39.88 -11.72 44.80
CA ARG A 858 40.55 -12.22 43.61
C ARG A 858 40.40 -13.73 43.46
N ILE A 859 39.98 -14.18 42.28
CA ILE A 859 39.85 -15.60 41.94
C ILE A 859 41.20 -16.17 41.51
N ALA A 860 41.42 -17.47 41.71
CA ALA A 860 42.65 -18.17 41.32
C ALA A 860 43.02 -18.08 39.81
N GLY A 861 42.08 -17.67 38.95
CA GLY A 861 42.30 -17.38 37.53
C GLY A 861 42.94 -16.01 37.24
N GLY A 862 42.96 -15.11 38.23
CA GLY A 862 43.60 -13.79 38.17
C GLY A 862 42.66 -12.59 38.20
N GLU A 863 41.36 -12.81 37.96
CA GLU A 863 40.25 -11.84 37.91
C GLU A 863 39.85 -11.32 39.30
N HIS A 864 39.43 -10.04 39.36
CA HIS A 864 39.02 -9.35 40.58
C HIS A 864 37.52 -9.03 40.63
N PHE A 865 36.95 -9.16 41.82
CA PHE A 865 35.59 -8.76 42.11
C PHE A 865 35.51 -8.03 43.46
N VAL A 866 34.35 -7.44 43.76
CA VAL A 866 34.08 -6.81 45.06
C VAL A 866 33.03 -7.63 45.81
N SER A 867 33.23 -7.85 47.11
CA SER A 867 32.30 -8.60 47.97
C SER A 867 32.04 -7.91 49.30
N HIS A 868 30.90 -8.21 49.92
CA HIS A 868 30.62 -7.87 51.33
C HIS A 868 31.20 -8.89 52.31
N ASP A 869 31.55 -10.10 51.85
CA ASP A 869 32.12 -11.15 52.69
C ASP A 869 33.62 -10.88 52.94
N ALA A 870 34.02 -10.83 54.21
CA ALA A 870 35.41 -10.73 54.62
C ALA A 870 36.24 -11.98 54.23
N LYS A 871 35.60 -13.09 53.86
CA LYS A 871 36.24 -14.28 53.28
C LYS A 871 36.13 -14.32 51.75
N CYS A 872 35.67 -13.25 51.12
CA CYS A 872 35.58 -13.11 49.67
C CYS A 872 34.87 -14.30 48.99
N GLU A 873 33.74 -14.77 49.54
CA GLU A 873 32.97 -15.88 48.97
C GLU A 873 33.80 -17.19 48.84
N GLY A 874 34.88 -17.32 49.64
CA GLY A 874 35.84 -18.42 49.61
C GLY A 874 37.12 -18.15 48.80
N MET A 875 37.23 -16.99 48.16
CA MET A 875 38.36 -16.57 47.32
C MET A 875 39.42 -15.77 48.11
N GLN A 876 40.48 -15.29 47.43
CA GLN A 876 41.52 -14.50 48.10
C GLN A 876 41.04 -13.07 48.37
N GLN A 877 40.99 -12.67 49.64
CA GLN A 877 40.83 -11.26 50.02
C GLN A 877 42.16 -10.51 49.80
N GLU A 878 42.11 -9.37 49.12
CA GLU A 878 43.28 -8.49 48.94
C GLU A 878 43.25 -7.30 49.90
N THR A 879 42.15 -6.56 49.96
CA THR A 879 42.06 -5.32 50.76
C THR A 879 40.63 -4.96 51.13
N LEU A 880 40.46 -4.18 52.21
CA LEU A 880 39.21 -3.50 52.55
C LEU A 880 39.18 -2.16 51.82
N LEU A 881 38.26 -2.02 50.86
CA LEU A 881 38.04 -0.81 50.08
C LEU A 881 37.35 0.29 50.91
N GLY A 882 36.54 -0.09 51.91
CA GLY A 882 35.88 0.83 52.84
C GLY A 882 34.50 0.31 53.25
N TYR A 883 33.62 1.23 53.60
CA TYR A 883 32.21 0.97 53.91
C TYR A 883 31.29 1.78 53.00
N VAL A 884 30.09 1.27 52.76
CA VAL A 884 29.02 1.90 51.96
C VAL A 884 27.70 1.83 52.71
N VAL A 885 26.77 2.74 52.39
CA VAL A 885 25.42 2.74 52.95
C VAL A 885 24.67 1.51 52.46
N ALA A 886 24.07 0.76 53.39
CA ALA A 886 23.45 -0.55 53.15
C ALA A 886 22.01 -0.40 52.61
N ARG A 887 21.88 0.22 51.44
CA ARG A 887 20.63 0.50 50.73
C ARG A 887 20.73 0.05 49.28
N ALA A 888 19.62 -0.43 48.73
CA ALA A 888 19.46 -0.65 47.30
C ALA A 888 18.06 -0.19 46.87
N ALA A 889 17.96 0.38 45.68
CA ALA A 889 16.68 0.66 45.04
C ALA A 889 16.02 -0.67 44.65
N VAL A 890 14.71 -0.79 44.86
CA VAL A 890 13.90 -1.91 44.39
C VAL A 890 13.24 -1.50 43.08
N THR A 891 13.53 -2.25 42.02
CA THR A 891 13.21 -1.90 40.64
C THR A 891 12.35 -2.99 40.01
N ARG A 892 11.16 -2.60 39.55
CA ARG A 892 10.32 -3.43 38.68
C ARG A 892 10.90 -3.45 37.29
N SER A 893 11.02 -4.62 36.70
CA SER A 893 11.42 -4.79 35.30
C SER A 893 10.48 -5.73 34.56
N ILE A 894 10.39 -5.56 33.24
CA ILE A 894 9.44 -6.27 32.38
C ILE A 894 10.10 -6.79 31.09
N ARG A 895 9.80 -8.03 30.72
CA ARG A 895 10.26 -8.72 29.51
C ARG A 895 9.05 -9.28 28.76
N GLY A 896 8.67 -8.68 27.63
CA GLY A 896 7.41 -9.00 26.97
C GLY A 896 6.23 -8.67 27.89
N THR A 897 5.56 -9.69 28.43
CA THR A 897 4.47 -9.61 29.41
C THR A 897 4.85 -10.06 30.82
N ASP A 898 6.11 -10.49 31.03
CA ASP A 898 6.58 -11.13 32.26
C ASP A 898 7.39 -10.12 33.09
N HIS A 899 7.00 -9.92 34.35
CA HIS A 899 7.59 -8.97 35.28
C HIS A 899 8.52 -9.66 36.29
N ALA A 900 9.45 -8.89 36.83
CA ALA A 900 10.30 -9.33 37.92
C ALA A 900 10.77 -8.12 38.74
N GLU A 901 10.91 -8.31 40.05
CA GLU A 901 11.42 -7.30 40.98
C GLU A 901 12.87 -7.61 41.34
N GLY A 902 13.75 -6.60 41.32
CA GLY A 902 15.18 -6.78 41.58
C GLY A 902 15.83 -5.57 42.27
N THR A 903 16.94 -5.81 42.98
CA THR A 903 17.82 -4.76 43.53
C THR A 903 19.05 -4.48 42.64
N ALA A 904 19.27 -5.33 41.65
CA ALA A 904 20.14 -5.09 40.51
C ALA A 904 19.37 -5.47 39.22
N GLY A 905 19.90 -5.13 38.06
CA GLY A 905 19.31 -5.51 36.78
C GLY A 905 19.12 -7.03 36.66
N LEU A 906 17.95 -7.41 36.17
CA LEU A 906 17.51 -8.79 36.08
C LEU A 906 18.11 -9.50 34.85
N SER A 907 17.72 -10.76 34.63
CA SER A 907 18.25 -11.57 33.53
C SER A 907 18.04 -10.95 32.13
N ALA A 908 18.71 -11.49 31.11
CA ALA A 908 18.67 -10.97 29.74
C ALA A 908 17.25 -10.66 29.24
N GLY A 909 17.08 -9.48 28.63
CA GLY A 909 15.83 -9.04 28.00
C GLY A 909 14.79 -8.37 28.93
N TYR A 910 15.01 -8.30 30.24
CA TYR A 910 14.21 -7.43 31.11
C TYR A 910 14.63 -5.95 30.94
N ARG A 911 13.66 -5.06 30.75
CA ARG A 911 13.85 -3.60 30.85
C ARG A 911 13.27 -3.10 32.16
N ALA A 912 13.98 -2.26 32.90
CA ALA A 912 13.44 -1.68 34.11
C ALA A 912 12.36 -0.63 33.79
N GLU A 913 11.29 -0.67 34.57
CA GLU A 913 10.02 0.01 34.33
C GLU A 913 9.77 1.11 35.37
N ALA A 914 9.93 0.79 36.65
CA ALA A 914 9.65 1.66 37.78
C ALA A 914 10.57 1.35 38.97
N VAL A 915 10.76 2.33 39.85
CA VAL A 915 11.37 2.15 41.17
C VAL A 915 10.33 2.38 42.25
N HIS A 916 10.21 1.42 43.17
CA HIS A 916 9.20 1.43 44.22
C HIS A 916 9.70 2.05 45.53
N GLY A 917 11.02 2.13 45.72
CA GLY A 917 11.67 2.71 46.88
C GLY A 917 12.99 2.02 47.21
N TYR A 918 13.50 2.22 48.43
CA TYR A 918 14.76 1.66 48.90
C TYR A 918 14.54 0.68 50.06
N LEU A 919 15.14 -0.51 49.95
CA LEU A 919 15.20 -1.49 51.03
C LEU A 919 16.54 -1.45 51.77
N SER A 920 16.61 -2.11 52.92
CA SER A 920 17.89 -2.31 53.61
C SER A 920 18.59 -3.57 53.15
N LEU A 921 19.90 -3.49 52.87
CA LEU A 921 20.72 -4.67 52.56
C LEU A 921 21.13 -5.45 53.84
N VAL A 922 20.79 -4.95 55.03
CA VAL A 922 21.04 -5.60 56.33
C VAL A 922 19.77 -5.58 57.20
N ALA A 923 19.64 -6.57 58.09
CA ALA A 923 18.51 -6.61 59.02
C ALA A 923 18.50 -5.38 59.95
N GLU A 924 17.41 -4.63 59.93
CA GLU A 924 17.16 -3.47 60.81
C GLU A 924 15.95 -3.74 61.75
N PRO A 925 15.83 -3.02 62.87
CA PRO A 925 14.66 -3.11 63.74
C PRO A 925 13.35 -2.87 62.97
N GLY A 926 12.40 -3.80 63.09
CA GLY A 926 11.10 -3.74 62.40
C GLY A 926 11.07 -4.25 60.96
N THR A 927 12.20 -4.76 60.43
CA THR A 927 12.26 -5.30 59.06
C THR A 927 12.07 -6.82 58.98
N LYS A 928 11.67 -7.30 57.81
CA LYS A 928 11.63 -8.72 57.40
C LYS A 928 12.40 -8.88 56.10
N ALA A 929 12.99 -10.05 55.88
CA ALA A 929 13.62 -10.37 54.61
C ALA A 929 12.57 -10.46 53.48
N LEU A 930 12.89 -9.89 52.32
CA LEU A 930 12.15 -10.05 51.08
C LEU A 930 12.98 -10.94 50.14
N TYR A 931 12.38 -12.01 49.68
CA TYR A 931 12.99 -13.00 48.80
C TYR A 931 12.51 -12.81 47.36
N GLN A 932 13.42 -13.02 46.41
CA GLN A 932 13.05 -13.22 45.01
C GLN A 932 12.82 -14.71 44.78
N CYS A 933 11.67 -15.04 44.23
CA CYS A 933 11.16 -16.39 44.06
C CYS A 933 10.80 -16.64 42.60
N ARG A 934 10.88 -17.90 42.14
CA ARG A 934 10.50 -18.30 40.79
C ARG A 934 9.57 -19.51 40.78
N ALA A 935 8.42 -19.36 40.13
CA ALA A 935 7.42 -20.39 39.90
C ALA A 935 7.40 -20.75 38.40
N GLY A 936 8.19 -21.75 38.00
CA GLY A 936 8.33 -22.13 36.60
C GLY A 936 9.07 -21.06 35.80
N GLY A 937 8.33 -20.27 35.00
CA GLY A 937 8.88 -19.19 34.16
C GLY A 937 8.67 -17.78 34.70
N ASP A 938 7.88 -17.63 35.77
CA ASP A 938 7.43 -16.37 36.36
C ASP A 938 8.19 -16.07 37.68
N ASP A 939 8.53 -14.80 37.89
CA ASP A 939 9.32 -14.31 39.03
C ASP A 939 8.46 -13.43 39.96
N PHE A 940 8.47 -13.71 41.26
CA PHE A 940 7.63 -13.04 42.24
C PHE A 940 8.39 -12.77 43.55
N THR A 941 7.93 -11.80 44.35
CA THR A 941 8.51 -11.53 45.68
C THR A 941 7.77 -12.28 46.78
N SER A 942 8.46 -12.65 47.86
CA SER A 942 7.84 -13.27 49.03
C SER A 942 8.53 -12.93 50.34
N LEU A 943 7.78 -12.93 51.44
CA LEU A 943 8.30 -12.89 52.81
C LEU A 943 8.63 -14.28 53.36
N ASP A 944 8.28 -15.37 52.65
CA ASP A 944 8.63 -16.73 53.06
C ASP A 944 10.03 -17.11 52.56
N SER A 945 10.91 -17.47 53.49
CA SER A 945 12.23 -18.06 53.23
C SER A 945 12.20 -19.35 52.40
N GLY A 946 11.05 -20.05 52.34
CA GLY A 946 10.81 -21.18 51.46
C GLY A 946 10.16 -20.83 50.11
N CYS A 947 10.00 -19.53 49.80
CA CYS A 947 9.33 -19.03 48.60
C CYS A 947 7.96 -19.69 48.34
N GLU A 948 7.14 -19.90 49.38
CA GLU A 948 5.82 -20.54 49.29
C GLU A 948 5.88 -21.97 48.69
N GLY A 949 7.04 -22.63 48.81
CA GLY A 949 7.33 -23.96 48.23
C GLY A 949 7.92 -23.93 46.82
N GLN A 950 8.23 -22.74 46.28
CA GLN A 950 8.81 -22.52 44.95
C GLN A 950 10.35 -22.35 45.02
N THR A 951 10.98 -21.96 43.91
CA THR A 951 12.44 -21.84 43.83
C THR A 951 12.91 -20.48 44.37
N VAL A 952 13.66 -20.47 45.46
CA VAL A 952 14.36 -19.26 45.95
C VAL A 952 15.47 -18.88 44.96
N GLN A 953 15.39 -17.68 44.37
CA GLN A 953 16.48 -17.09 43.56
C GLN A 953 17.51 -16.38 44.46
N GLY A 954 17.04 -15.64 45.45
CA GLY A 954 17.90 -14.90 46.38
C GLY A 954 17.13 -14.10 47.43
N THR A 955 17.86 -13.40 48.30
CA THR A 955 17.28 -12.37 49.19
C THR A 955 17.52 -11.01 48.56
N LEU A 956 16.45 -10.27 48.24
CA LEU A 956 16.55 -8.92 47.70
C LEU A 956 17.08 -7.94 48.75
N GLY A 957 16.64 -8.13 50.00
CA GLY A 957 17.06 -7.36 51.17
C GLY A 957 15.99 -7.43 52.26
N TYR A 958 15.83 -6.35 53.02
CA TYR A 958 14.92 -6.26 54.16
C TYR A 958 13.97 -5.07 54.02
N VAL A 959 12.66 -5.35 54.08
CA VAL A 959 11.56 -4.37 54.01
C VAL A 959 10.96 -4.12 55.40
N TRP A 960 10.45 -2.92 55.66
CA TRP A 960 9.82 -2.61 56.95
C TRP A 960 8.42 -3.22 57.04
N SER A 961 8.07 -3.80 58.20
CA SER A 961 6.74 -4.41 58.40
C SER A 961 5.61 -3.39 58.63
N GLU A 962 5.98 -2.18 59.04
CA GLU A 962 5.11 -1.01 59.29
C GLU A 962 5.89 0.25 58.85
N PRO A 963 5.23 1.38 58.53
CA PRO A 963 5.92 2.60 58.12
C PRO A 963 6.94 3.06 59.19
N PRO A 964 8.25 3.12 58.89
CA PRO A 964 9.25 3.53 59.87
C PRO A 964 9.03 4.96 60.37
N ALA A 965 8.88 5.12 61.69
CA ALA A 965 8.58 6.42 62.30
C ALA A 965 9.64 7.48 61.97
N GLY A 966 9.20 8.60 61.38
CA GLY A 966 10.06 9.72 61.00
C GLY A 966 10.89 9.49 59.73
N ARG A 967 10.61 8.44 58.94
CA ARG A 967 11.25 8.20 57.64
C ARG A 967 10.19 8.04 56.54
N PRO A 968 10.16 8.93 55.51
CA PRO A 968 9.27 8.80 54.37
C PRO A 968 9.34 7.41 53.73
N SER A 969 8.18 6.81 53.48
CA SER A 969 8.07 5.43 53.02
C SER A 969 6.78 5.15 52.24
N THR A 970 6.89 4.25 51.27
CA THR A 970 5.82 3.76 50.39
C THR A 970 5.50 2.30 50.74
N PRO A 971 4.22 1.88 50.74
CA PRO A 971 3.89 0.47 50.78
C PRO A 971 4.31 -0.20 49.46
N VAL A 972 4.60 -1.50 49.50
CA VAL A 972 4.78 -2.34 48.31
C VAL A 972 3.90 -3.59 48.44
N TYR A 973 3.06 -3.80 47.43
CA TYR A 973 2.08 -4.88 47.33
C TYR A 973 2.48 -5.83 46.21
N ARG A 974 2.31 -7.14 46.43
CA ARG A 974 2.40 -8.14 45.38
C ARG A 974 1.06 -8.25 44.65
N CYS A 975 1.12 -8.23 43.34
CA CYS A 975 0.00 -8.18 42.43
C CYS A 975 0.13 -9.29 41.38
N ASN A 976 -1.00 -9.67 40.78
CA ASN A 976 -1.07 -10.70 39.75
C ASN A 976 -2.01 -10.24 38.63
N THR A 977 -1.58 -10.36 37.38
CA THR A 977 -2.35 -9.93 36.19
C THR A 977 -3.56 -10.83 35.87
N GLY A 978 -3.76 -11.90 36.64
CA GLY A 978 -4.77 -12.94 36.39
C GLY A 978 -4.39 -13.91 35.26
N GLY A 979 -3.36 -13.59 34.47
CA GLY A 979 -2.78 -14.44 33.44
C GLY A 979 -1.68 -15.40 33.96
N GLY A 980 -1.29 -15.28 35.23
CA GLY A 980 -0.20 -16.06 35.84
C GLY A 980 1.16 -15.36 35.87
N ASP A 981 1.19 -14.05 35.68
CA ASP A 981 2.36 -13.17 35.82
C ASP A 981 2.21 -12.30 37.07
N HIS A 982 3.23 -12.27 37.92
CA HIS A 982 3.29 -11.50 39.16
C HIS A 982 4.14 -10.24 39.02
N PHE A 983 3.72 -9.17 39.66
CA PHE A 983 4.44 -7.91 39.70
C PHE A 983 4.23 -7.22 41.04
N ASP A 984 5.19 -6.37 41.45
CA ASP A 984 4.99 -5.52 42.63
C ASP A 984 4.47 -4.14 42.22
N SER A 985 3.69 -3.50 43.10
CA SER A 985 3.18 -2.14 42.92
C SER A 985 3.16 -1.38 44.24
N VAL A 986 3.35 -0.06 44.18
CA VAL A 986 3.14 0.84 45.33
C VAL A 986 1.66 1.20 45.57
N ARG A 987 0.75 0.68 44.75
CA ARG A 987 -0.69 0.95 44.83
C ARG A 987 -1.45 -0.25 45.40
N GLU A 988 -2.30 0.00 46.40
CA GLU A 988 -3.17 -1.03 47.00
C GLU A 988 -4.19 -1.62 46.01
N ASP A 989 -4.56 -0.86 44.98
CA ASP A 989 -5.45 -1.33 43.90
C ASP A 989 -4.73 -2.15 42.81
N CYS A 990 -3.44 -2.44 42.98
CA CYS A 990 -2.61 -3.20 42.04
C CYS A 990 -2.74 -2.73 40.59
N GLU A 991 -2.84 -1.41 40.36
CA GLU A 991 -3.00 -0.82 39.03
C GLU A 991 -4.27 -1.31 38.28
N GLY A 992 -5.26 -1.82 39.03
CA GLY A 992 -6.50 -2.42 38.54
C GLY A 992 -6.48 -3.95 38.41
N GLN A 993 -5.38 -4.60 38.82
CA GLN A 993 -5.18 -6.06 38.77
C GLN A 993 -5.51 -6.75 40.11
N HIS A 994 -5.26 -8.05 40.21
CA HIS A 994 -5.54 -8.82 41.42
C HIS A 994 -4.44 -8.63 42.48
N GLY A 995 -4.80 -8.12 43.66
CA GLY A 995 -3.87 -7.99 44.79
C GLY A 995 -3.71 -9.28 45.59
N GLU A 996 -2.47 -9.65 45.89
CA GLU A 996 -2.14 -10.83 46.72
C GLU A 996 -1.73 -10.46 48.15
N GLY A 997 -1.22 -9.24 48.36
CA GLY A 997 -1.01 -8.68 49.69
C GLY A 997 0.16 -7.73 49.82
N LEU A 998 0.20 -6.99 50.93
CA LEU A 998 1.30 -6.10 51.31
C LEU A 998 2.55 -6.92 51.65
N GLN A 999 3.64 -6.70 50.91
CA GLN A 999 4.96 -7.27 51.23
C GLN A 999 5.68 -6.43 52.30
N GLY A 1000 5.48 -5.12 52.33
CA GLY A 1000 6.00 -4.25 53.40
C GLY A 1000 6.05 -2.79 52.98
N TYR A 1001 6.97 -2.05 53.60
CA TYR A 1001 7.25 -0.65 53.30
C TYR A 1001 8.70 -0.48 52.85
N LEU A 1002 8.88 0.30 51.79
CA LEU A 1002 10.16 0.77 51.25
C LEU A 1002 10.34 2.24 51.62
N LEU A 1003 11.57 2.71 51.73
CA LEU A 1003 11.83 4.14 51.95
C LEU A 1003 11.74 4.91 50.62
N THR A 1004 11.34 6.18 50.64
CA THR A 1004 11.36 7.02 49.41
C THR A 1004 12.73 7.63 49.15
N THR A 1005 13.62 7.61 50.16
CA THR A 1005 15.03 8.00 50.10
C THR A 1005 15.90 7.02 50.91
N PRO A 1006 17.16 6.78 50.50
CA PRO A 1006 18.03 5.76 51.13
C PRO A 1006 18.48 6.08 52.57
#